data_AF-A0A151E6S8-F1
#
_entry.id   AF-A0A151E6S8-F1
#
_cell.length_a   1.000
_cell.length_b   1.000
_cell.length_c   1.000
_cell.angle_alpha   90.00
_cell.angle_beta   90.00
_cell.angle_gamma   90.00
#
_symmetry.space_group_name_H-M   'P 1'
#
loop_
_entity.id
_entity.type
_entity.pdbx_description
1 polymer ?
#
loop_
_entity_poly.entity_id
_entity_poly.type
_entity_poly.pdbx_seq_one_letter_code
_entity_poly.pdbx_strand_id
1 'polypeptide(L)'
;MKKVNREQRYIKSLEKETDTSMKISAKWRILLQSIQSSFPSPWKEEGDDQVFEKTFLNAVGQLNKMKHPRMYQEQKAWQGYLGDPTLPDYSQCKTVQLEEHMNPLPKVIEELVSFFNGMPNWNHPQTMCNVVPPANTASIIGSTLCQVFSPNILEGEYSWNIAKTEIESGAMLSQLIGWDSQKSGGIYTFGGTGCYFYGLKFALTSIFGKESRYSGIREDGQILVSRAGHFVKQTCSDWIGLGMNNIREIPVDEHNRMDISSLKKVMTECKKEGKPIVMVICTMGTTDAFAIDQISEVRKLIDQYENSKGYPKPLLYADAVIGWSWLAFRTYDFKKNPLQFSKKALKVLEYNYQQMQPLHHADAIGIDFHKTGWAPYNCSFFLVKDYKKFTELLSRPLPGYLQDRTPYNPFKFTLETSRTGAYAMAGWATLRLFGYEGYQVMLGRIIEVGIFFRDLLQKDKNLVCVNPDNHGFVTLFRVYPKHIDGKEQYEKELTNPKYQDELHAYNHLQQRVANKLFAMLRDPKQKVLGWENPPYTSFTSGYRLTTYATNEKDDHNFIYALKTFPMSPNSNEISMQIVRNYVLKARDLVIEEILEKGQQVTKQQDKKLSDSGIRTTENWWGDNEHVPLKYLIPSSTISIEETLKNNPFCANLNSDQVKKLLSDCKIESLPHGKVICDEGDKADKVYLILDGKVKVYKTDKMGHEIELAILEKGNIFGEMALFDKGFRSASVKSIDKCQLLIFKGDKFLELILG
;
A
#
# COMPACT_ATOMS: atom_id res chain seq x y z
N MET A 1 11.79 51.00 27.65
CA MET A 1 12.24 50.83 29.05
C MET A 1 11.19 51.39 30.01
N LYS A 2 10.30 50.53 30.55
CA LYS A 2 9.48 50.70 31.79
C LYS A 2 8.33 49.67 31.74
N LYS A 3 8.59 48.42 32.13
CA LYS A 3 7.55 47.44 32.52
C LYS A 3 8.10 46.16 33.20
N VAL A 4 9.28 46.21 33.84
CA VAL A 4 9.91 45.06 34.54
C VAL A 4 9.53 44.99 36.04
N ASN A 5 8.60 45.83 36.53
CA ASN A 5 8.55 46.16 37.97
C ASN A 5 7.33 45.62 38.75
N ARG A 6 6.55 44.67 38.22
CA ARG A 6 5.41 44.08 38.97
C ARG A 6 5.74 42.69 39.52
N GLU A 7 6.35 41.82 38.73
CA GLU A 7 6.89 40.54 39.21
C GLU A 7 8.08 40.73 40.16
N GLN A 8 9.00 41.64 39.84
CA GLN A 8 10.10 41.99 40.76
C GLN A 8 9.60 42.60 42.09
N ARG A 9 8.42 43.23 42.13
CA ARG A 9 7.83 43.75 43.37
C ARG A 9 7.12 42.66 44.19
N TYR A 10 6.49 41.69 43.54
CA TYR A 10 5.90 40.52 44.20
C TYR A 10 6.98 39.58 44.75
N ILE A 11 8.06 39.39 43.99
CA ILE A 11 9.26 38.66 44.44
C ILE A 11 9.93 39.43 45.59
N LYS A 12 10.10 40.77 45.49
CA LYS A 12 10.63 41.58 46.60
C LYS A 12 9.72 41.66 47.84
N SER A 13 8.41 41.49 47.70
CA SER A 13 7.51 41.41 48.87
C SER A 13 7.62 40.05 49.57
N LEU A 14 7.88 38.98 48.82
CA LEU A 14 8.19 37.65 49.38
C LEU A 14 9.59 37.63 50.05
N GLU A 15 10.54 38.41 49.54
CA GLU A 15 11.89 38.55 50.12
C GLU A 15 11.93 39.36 51.44
N LYS A 16 10.90 40.15 51.76
CA LYS A 16 10.86 40.99 52.97
C LYS A 16 10.29 40.29 54.21
N GLU A 17 9.62 39.16 54.06
CA GLU A 17 8.98 38.44 55.19
C GLU A 17 9.63 37.08 55.52
N THR A 18 10.70 36.69 54.84
CA THR A 18 11.41 35.44 55.16
C THR A 18 12.79 35.69 55.74
N ASP A 19 12.91 35.31 57.02
CA ASP A 19 14.13 35.08 57.79
C ASP A 19 15.38 34.81 56.95
N THR A 20 16.42 35.61 57.20
CA THR A 20 17.72 35.66 56.51
C THR A 20 18.62 34.45 56.79
N SER A 21 18.02 33.29 57.06
CA SER A 21 18.67 32.00 57.28
C SER A 21 18.47 31.01 56.11
N MET A 22 17.61 31.28 55.10
CA MET A 22 17.52 30.48 53.87
C MET A 22 18.62 30.83 52.85
N LYS A 23 19.86 30.49 53.24
CA LYS A 23 21.01 30.36 52.34
C LYS A 23 20.72 29.29 51.27
N ILE A 24 21.05 29.64 50.02
CA ILE A 24 21.05 28.82 48.80
C ILE A 24 19.65 28.45 48.32
N SER A 25 19.15 29.09 47.26
CA SER A 25 18.02 28.54 46.51
C SER A 25 18.43 27.13 46.07
N ALA A 26 17.78 26.11 46.60
CA ALA A 26 18.10 24.73 46.27
C ALA A 26 18.18 24.57 44.73
N LYS A 27 19.22 23.88 44.22
CA LYS A 27 19.53 23.73 42.78
C LYS A 27 18.28 23.40 41.94
N TRP A 28 17.33 22.64 42.49
CA TRP A 28 16.07 22.30 41.84
C TRP A 28 15.16 23.51 41.53
N ARG A 29 15.19 24.61 42.30
CA ARG A 29 14.37 25.81 42.05
C ARG A 29 14.83 26.58 40.81
N ILE A 30 16.14 26.65 40.59
CA ILE A 30 16.72 27.24 39.38
C ILE A 30 16.36 26.35 38.17
N LEU A 31 16.50 25.03 38.32
CA LEU A 31 16.09 24.08 37.29
C LEU A 31 14.58 24.17 37.00
N LEU A 32 13.74 24.33 38.02
CA LEU A 32 12.29 24.48 37.87
C LEU A 32 11.94 25.71 37.02
N GLN A 33 12.62 26.85 37.19
CA GLN A 33 12.38 28.02 36.33
C GLN A 33 12.69 27.73 34.86
N SER A 34 13.77 26.99 34.58
CA SER A 34 14.08 26.52 33.22
C SER A 34 13.02 25.55 32.70
N ILE A 35 12.58 24.60 33.52
CA ILE A 35 11.51 23.64 33.19
C ILE A 35 10.21 24.38 32.87
N GLN A 36 9.81 25.35 33.69
CA GLN A 36 8.57 26.11 33.51
C GLN A 36 8.53 26.85 32.17
N SER A 37 9.66 27.40 31.71
CA SER A 37 9.75 28.04 30.39
C SER A 37 9.58 27.06 29.21
N SER A 38 9.65 25.75 29.45
CA SER A 38 9.44 24.71 28.45
C SER A 38 7.96 24.28 28.33
N PHE A 39 7.07 24.84 29.15
CA PHE A 39 5.61 24.63 29.06
C PHE A 39 4.92 25.88 28.48
N PRO A 40 3.79 25.73 27.77
CA PRO A 40 2.95 26.88 27.42
C PRO A 40 2.55 27.68 28.67
N SER A 41 2.60 29.01 28.58
CA SER A 41 2.18 29.86 29.70
C SER A 41 0.70 29.68 30.02
N PRO A 42 0.31 29.63 31.32
CA PRO A 42 -1.09 29.65 31.71
C PRO A 42 -1.73 31.04 31.54
N TRP A 43 -0.95 32.07 31.20
CA TRP A 43 -1.40 33.44 31.04
C TRP A 43 -1.35 33.89 29.58
N LYS A 44 -2.06 34.99 29.30
CA LYS A 44 -1.92 35.68 28.03
C LYS A 44 -0.59 36.43 28.01
N GLU A 45 0.28 36.07 27.07
CA GLU A 45 1.55 36.76 26.81
C GLU A 45 1.38 37.85 25.72
N GLU A 46 2.12 38.96 25.82
CA GLU A 46 2.17 40.05 24.83
C GLU A 46 3.53 40.08 24.10
N GLY A 47 3.51 40.23 22.77
CA GLY A 47 4.74 40.49 21.99
C GLY A 47 5.71 39.30 21.92
N ASP A 48 6.99 39.57 22.20
CA ASP A 48 8.11 38.63 21.98
C ASP A 48 8.21 37.48 23.01
N ASP A 49 7.40 37.50 24.06
CA ASP A 49 7.47 36.53 25.18
C ASP A 49 6.75 35.19 24.87
N GLN A 50 6.28 34.99 23.64
CA GLN A 50 5.59 33.78 23.17
C GLN A 50 6.57 32.63 22.82
N VAL A 51 7.21 32.05 23.85
CA VAL A 51 8.23 30.99 23.70
C VAL A 51 7.69 29.76 22.94
N PHE A 52 6.49 29.28 23.29
CA PHE A 52 5.88 28.11 22.64
C PHE A 52 5.65 28.33 21.15
N GLU A 53 5.04 29.46 20.75
CA GLU A 53 4.75 29.77 19.36
C GLU A 53 6.02 29.85 18.52
N LYS A 54 7.03 30.59 18.99
CA LYS A 54 8.31 30.72 18.30
C LYS A 54 9.01 29.36 18.15
N THR A 55 8.98 28.53 19.20
CA THR A 55 9.55 27.19 19.17
C THR A 55 8.82 26.29 18.17
N PHE A 56 7.49 26.34 18.15
CA PHE A 56 6.66 25.58 17.22
C PHE A 56 6.92 25.99 15.76
N LEU A 57 6.97 27.31 15.48
CA LEU A 57 7.30 27.83 14.14
C LEU A 57 8.71 27.42 13.70
N ASN A 58 9.68 27.42 14.60
CA ASN A 58 11.03 26.94 14.30
C ASN A 58 11.03 25.45 13.91
N ALA A 59 10.32 24.59 14.66
CA ALA A 59 10.19 23.17 14.33
C ALA A 59 9.57 22.94 12.94
N VAL A 60 8.48 23.67 12.63
CA VAL A 60 7.85 23.64 11.29
C VAL A 60 8.83 24.12 10.21
N GLY A 61 9.61 25.15 10.49
CA GLY A 61 10.65 25.66 9.60
C GLY A 61 11.73 24.62 9.29
N GLN A 62 12.18 23.85 10.30
CA GLN A 62 13.15 22.77 10.11
C GLN A 62 12.57 21.61 9.28
N LEU A 63 11.33 21.17 9.55
CA LEU A 63 10.64 20.18 8.72
C LEU A 63 10.49 20.63 7.25
N ASN A 64 10.26 21.93 7.04
CA ASN A 64 10.14 22.47 5.69
C ASN A 64 11.47 22.41 4.92
N LYS A 65 12.63 22.53 5.60
CA LYS A 65 13.95 22.37 4.98
C LYS A 65 14.22 20.94 4.51
N MET A 66 13.55 19.94 5.07
CA MET A 66 13.65 18.53 4.64
C MET A 66 12.85 18.24 3.37
N LYS A 67 11.95 19.15 2.94
CA LYS A 67 11.20 18.98 1.70
C LYS A 67 12.06 19.38 0.51
N HIS A 68 11.94 18.63 -0.59
CA HIS A 68 12.61 18.97 -1.83
C HIS A 68 11.98 20.20 -2.52
N PRO A 69 12.79 21.06 -3.17
CA PRO A 69 12.32 22.30 -3.79
C PRO A 69 11.41 22.06 -5.00
N ARG A 70 10.62 23.09 -5.34
CA ARG A 70 9.64 23.04 -6.43
C ARG A 70 10.29 23.26 -7.81
N MET A 71 10.46 22.23 -8.64
CA MET A 71 11.07 22.34 -9.98
C MET A 71 10.06 22.05 -11.10
N TYR A 72 9.45 23.10 -11.66
CA TYR A 72 8.37 22.97 -12.67
C TYR A 72 8.88 23.00 -14.14
N GLN A 73 10.17 23.23 -14.38
CA GLN A 73 10.68 23.56 -15.74
C GLN A 73 11.57 22.48 -16.40
N GLU A 74 12.13 21.52 -15.67
CA GLU A 74 13.13 20.57 -16.23
C GLU A 74 12.65 19.11 -16.37
N GLN A 75 11.36 18.80 -16.21
CA GLN A 75 10.81 17.43 -16.29
C GLN A 75 11.49 16.40 -15.36
N LYS A 76 12.23 16.84 -14.33
CA LYS A 76 12.79 15.96 -13.31
C LYS A 76 11.70 15.61 -12.29
N ALA A 77 11.44 14.31 -12.11
CA ALA A 77 10.50 13.80 -11.10
C ALA A 77 10.96 14.23 -9.69
N TRP A 78 10.08 14.17 -8.68
CA TRP A 78 10.18 14.87 -7.37
C TRP A 78 10.27 13.88 -6.18
N GLN A 79 11.03 14.17 -5.10
CA GLN A 79 11.22 13.22 -3.98
C GLN A 79 9.97 13.15 -3.09
N GLY A 80 9.38 11.95 -3.01
CA GLY A 80 8.20 11.65 -2.19
C GLY A 80 8.48 11.42 -0.71
N TYR A 81 9.61 11.89 -0.18
CA TYR A 81 10.04 11.71 1.21
C TYR A 81 10.69 12.98 1.75
N LEU A 82 10.89 13.02 3.06
CA LEU A 82 11.59 14.08 3.78
C LEU A 82 13.06 13.67 3.97
N GLY A 83 14.03 14.52 3.63
CA GLY A 83 15.45 14.26 3.88
C GLY A 83 16.01 13.03 3.14
N ASP A 84 16.81 12.21 3.84
CA ASP A 84 17.46 11.01 3.29
C ASP A 84 16.54 9.78 3.34
N PRO A 85 16.19 9.14 2.21
CA PRO A 85 15.23 8.04 2.15
C PRO A 85 15.77 6.68 2.60
N THR A 86 17.03 6.61 3.05
CA THR A 86 17.65 5.37 3.49
C THR A 86 16.82 4.64 4.54
N LEU A 87 16.94 3.31 4.58
CA LEU A 87 16.21 2.51 5.56
C LEU A 87 16.69 2.87 6.97
N PRO A 88 15.77 3.00 7.94
CA PRO A 88 16.14 3.30 9.31
C PRO A 88 16.95 2.15 9.92
N ASP A 89 18.03 2.49 10.61
CA ASP A 89 18.78 1.56 11.47
C ASP A 89 18.35 1.73 12.93
N TYR A 90 17.84 0.64 13.52
CA TYR A 90 17.38 0.61 14.91
C TYR A 90 18.38 -0.06 15.86
N SER A 91 19.55 -0.47 15.36
CA SER A 91 20.54 -1.25 16.13
C SER A 91 20.97 -0.54 17.42
N GLN A 92 21.12 0.80 17.37
CA GLN A 92 21.56 1.61 18.51
C GLN A 92 20.41 2.11 19.40
N CYS A 93 19.14 2.01 18.98
CA CYS A 93 18.02 2.58 19.76
C CYS A 93 17.87 1.92 21.14
N LYS A 94 18.31 0.66 21.29
CA LYS A 94 18.23 -0.08 22.56
C LYS A 94 19.32 0.28 23.56
N THR A 95 20.33 1.06 23.18
CA THR A 95 21.44 1.46 24.05
C THR A 95 21.32 2.90 24.56
N VAL A 96 20.32 3.65 24.09
CA VAL A 96 20.04 5.02 24.55
C VAL A 96 19.64 4.99 26.03
N GLN A 97 20.19 5.92 26.81
CA GLN A 97 19.91 6.07 28.25
C GLN A 97 19.27 7.43 28.53
N LEU A 98 18.57 7.52 29.66
CA LEU A 98 18.15 8.82 30.19
C LEU A 98 19.40 9.61 30.62
N GLU A 99 19.56 10.82 30.12
CA GLU A 99 20.69 11.68 30.49
C GLU A 99 20.64 12.10 31.96
N GLU A 100 21.80 12.24 32.60
CA GLU A 100 21.92 12.68 34.00
C GLU A 100 21.46 14.14 34.20
N HIS A 101 21.48 14.93 33.13
CA HIS A 101 21.20 16.36 33.16
C HIS A 101 20.13 16.76 32.13
N MET A 102 19.46 17.88 32.38
CA MET A 102 18.47 18.40 31.45
C MET A 102 19.11 18.86 30.14
N ASN A 103 18.47 18.53 29.02
CA ASN A 103 18.78 19.10 27.72
C ASN A 103 18.09 20.45 27.49
N PRO A 104 18.72 21.40 26.76
CA PRO A 104 18.04 22.59 26.30
C PRO A 104 16.88 22.23 25.34
N LEU A 105 15.73 22.90 25.50
CA LEU A 105 14.55 22.68 24.65
C LEU A 105 14.86 22.73 23.14
N PRO A 106 15.63 23.71 22.60
CA PRO A 106 15.94 23.75 21.17
C PRO A 106 16.66 22.50 20.65
N LYS A 107 17.56 21.91 21.44
CA LYS A 107 18.27 20.67 21.09
C LYS A 107 17.30 19.50 20.95
N VAL A 108 16.40 19.34 21.92
CA VAL A 108 15.36 18.30 21.89
C VAL A 108 14.42 18.48 20.69
N ILE A 109 14.06 19.72 20.35
CA ILE A 109 13.23 20.01 19.17
C ILE A 109 13.94 19.64 17.86
N GLU A 110 15.24 19.93 17.74
CA GLU A 110 16.05 19.51 16.59
C GLU A 110 16.09 17.98 16.45
N GLU A 111 16.31 17.27 17.55
CA GLU A 111 16.27 15.80 17.59
C GLU A 111 14.88 15.26 17.20
N LEU A 112 13.80 15.85 17.72
CA LEU A 112 12.43 15.48 17.36
C LEU A 112 12.16 15.65 15.86
N VAL A 113 12.65 16.75 15.26
CA VAL A 113 12.52 16.97 13.81
C VAL A 113 13.37 15.97 13.04
N SER A 114 14.55 15.59 13.54
CA SER A 114 15.44 14.63 12.87
C SER A 114 14.79 13.25 12.63
N PHE A 115 13.84 12.83 13.48
CA PHE A 115 13.10 11.56 13.30
C PHE A 115 12.20 11.53 12.06
N PHE A 116 11.93 12.68 11.43
CA PHE A 116 11.20 12.73 10.17
C PHE A 116 12.08 12.46 8.94
N ASN A 117 13.41 12.40 9.11
CA ASN A 117 14.32 12.06 8.03
C ASN A 117 14.04 10.64 7.49
N GLY A 118 13.83 10.53 6.18
CA GLY A 118 13.46 9.30 5.46
C GLY A 118 11.96 8.97 5.43
N MET A 119 11.13 9.77 6.10
CA MET A 119 9.68 9.56 6.14
C MET A 119 9.03 9.92 4.80
N PRO A 120 8.11 9.08 4.28
CA PRO A 120 7.28 9.45 3.13
C PRO A 120 6.50 10.75 3.37
N ASN A 121 6.52 11.64 2.39
CA ASN A 121 5.74 12.86 2.40
C ASN A 121 4.36 12.59 1.78
N TRP A 122 3.34 12.40 2.63
CA TRP A 122 1.96 12.11 2.19
C TRP A 122 1.30 13.24 1.38
N ASN A 123 1.81 14.49 1.49
CA ASN A 123 1.35 15.59 0.65
C ASN A 123 1.84 15.48 -0.79
N HIS A 124 2.90 14.70 -1.02
CA HIS A 124 3.58 14.65 -2.29
C HIS A 124 2.73 13.90 -3.35
N PRO A 125 2.61 14.44 -4.58
CA PRO A 125 1.73 13.90 -5.61
C PRO A 125 2.23 12.59 -6.24
N GLN A 126 3.25 11.95 -5.69
CA GLN A 126 3.77 10.63 -6.11
C GLN A 126 3.82 9.62 -4.96
N THR A 127 3.29 9.99 -3.80
CA THR A 127 3.16 9.10 -2.63
C THR A 127 1.79 8.46 -2.67
N MET A 128 1.72 7.20 -3.13
CA MET A 128 0.47 6.53 -3.56
C MET A 128 0.38 5.08 -3.12
N CYS A 129 1.06 4.72 -2.02
CA CYS A 129 1.22 3.32 -1.63
C CYS A 129 -0.04 2.73 -0.99
N ASN A 130 -0.94 3.54 -0.42
CA ASN A 130 -2.13 3.07 0.26
C ASN A 130 -3.16 4.21 0.40
N VAL A 131 -4.29 3.96 1.05
CA VAL A 131 -5.32 4.95 1.42
C VAL A 131 -4.80 5.86 2.55
N VAL A 132 -3.73 6.60 2.27
CA VAL A 132 -3.05 7.51 3.20
C VAL A 132 -3.08 8.90 2.58
N PRO A 133 -4.05 9.74 2.95
CA PRO A 133 -4.10 11.12 2.49
C PRO A 133 -3.15 12.01 3.30
N PRO A 134 -2.81 13.20 2.79
CA PRO A 134 -2.38 14.28 3.66
C PRO A 134 -3.53 14.80 4.53
N ALA A 135 -3.21 15.26 5.74
CA ALA A 135 -4.17 15.91 6.61
C ALA A 135 -4.43 17.37 6.21
N ASN A 136 -5.67 17.84 6.32
CA ASN A 136 -6.04 19.22 6.04
C ASN A 136 -5.65 20.16 7.19
N THR A 137 -5.35 21.42 6.87
CA THR A 137 -4.86 22.40 7.85
C THR A 137 -5.79 22.60 9.04
N ALA A 138 -7.11 22.63 8.83
CA ALA A 138 -8.07 22.84 9.92
C ALA A 138 -8.03 21.68 10.93
N SER A 139 -7.95 20.45 10.43
CA SER A 139 -7.83 19.25 11.26
C SER A 139 -6.50 19.16 12.02
N ILE A 140 -5.39 19.57 11.39
CA ILE A 140 -4.07 19.65 12.04
C ILE A 140 -4.13 20.66 13.20
N ILE A 141 -4.59 21.88 12.93
CA ILE A 141 -4.70 22.93 13.96
C ILE A 141 -5.64 22.48 15.09
N GLY A 142 -6.82 21.93 14.77
CA GLY A 142 -7.78 21.45 15.76
C GLY A 142 -7.19 20.38 16.69
N SER A 143 -6.42 19.44 16.13
CA SER A 143 -5.70 18.42 16.90
C SER A 143 -4.59 19.03 17.76
N THR A 144 -3.78 19.93 17.21
CA THR A 144 -2.68 20.61 17.94
C THR A 144 -3.21 21.42 19.11
N LEU A 145 -4.32 22.16 18.96
CA LEU A 145 -4.93 22.90 20.07
C LEU A 145 -5.35 21.97 21.22
N CYS A 146 -5.85 20.78 20.91
CA CYS A 146 -6.15 19.77 21.93
C CYS A 146 -4.90 19.20 22.60
N GLN A 147 -3.76 19.15 21.91
CA GLN A 147 -2.49 18.73 22.53
C GLN A 147 -1.94 19.79 23.50
N VAL A 148 -2.26 21.06 23.29
CA VAL A 148 -1.87 22.15 24.20
C VAL A 148 -2.70 22.14 25.49
N PHE A 149 -4.03 21.99 25.40
CA PHE A 149 -4.93 22.10 26.55
C PHE A 149 -5.45 20.76 27.10
N SER A 150 -5.18 19.65 26.41
CA SER A 150 -5.48 18.27 26.81
C SER A 150 -6.93 18.01 27.29
N PRO A 151 -7.98 18.41 26.54
CA PRO A 151 -9.35 18.10 26.92
C PRO A 151 -9.63 16.60 26.86
N ASN A 152 -10.20 16.06 27.93
CA ASN A 152 -10.56 14.64 28.03
C ASN A 152 -12.06 14.47 27.81
N ILE A 153 -12.46 13.92 26.66
CA ILE A 153 -13.88 13.78 26.27
C ILE A 153 -14.53 12.52 26.86
N LEU A 154 -13.93 11.89 27.88
CA LEU A 154 -14.59 10.80 28.61
C LEU A 154 -15.87 11.26 29.32
N GLU A 155 -15.90 12.52 29.74
CA GLU A 155 -16.96 13.19 30.49
C GLU A 155 -16.88 14.71 30.21
N GLY A 156 -18.01 15.41 30.25
CA GLY A 156 -18.10 16.80 29.82
C GLY A 156 -17.46 17.84 30.74
N GLU A 157 -17.23 17.60 32.03
CA GLU A 157 -16.51 18.51 32.94
C GLU A 157 -15.04 18.67 32.53
N TYR A 158 -14.41 17.61 32.04
CA TYR A 158 -13.00 17.62 31.62
C TYR A 158 -12.77 18.17 30.20
N SER A 159 -13.84 18.45 29.44
CA SER A 159 -13.73 18.83 28.03
C SER A 159 -14.63 20.00 27.62
N TRP A 160 -15.66 20.31 28.42
CA TRP A 160 -16.62 21.38 28.19
C TRP A 160 -17.14 21.38 26.74
N ASN A 161 -16.89 22.46 26.00
CA ASN A 161 -17.38 22.62 24.64
C ASN A 161 -16.67 21.70 23.64
N ILE A 162 -15.51 21.12 23.97
CA ILE A 162 -14.81 20.19 23.08
C ILE A 162 -15.64 18.90 22.89
N ALA A 163 -16.35 18.42 23.91
CA ALA A 163 -17.24 17.27 23.78
C ALA A 163 -18.35 17.46 22.73
N LYS A 164 -18.77 18.72 22.45
CA LYS A 164 -19.76 19.02 21.41
C LYS A 164 -19.30 18.57 20.03
N THR A 165 -18.00 18.56 19.76
CA THR A 165 -17.44 18.19 18.46
C THR A 165 -17.76 16.73 18.10
N GLU A 166 -17.78 15.84 19.09
CA GLU A 166 -18.19 14.44 18.92
C GLU A 166 -19.67 14.31 18.60
N ILE A 167 -20.52 15.01 19.37
CA ILE A 167 -21.97 15.00 19.22
C ILE A 167 -22.37 15.60 17.85
N GLU A 168 -21.82 16.75 17.49
CA GLU A 168 -22.08 17.41 16.21
C GLU A 168 -21.55 16.60 15.02
N SER A 169 -20.39 15.93 15.16
CA SER A 169 -19.92 14.99 14.14
C SER A 169 -20.91 13.85 13.95
N GLY A 170 -21.41 13.26 15.03
CA GLY A 170 -22.44 12.22 14.98
C GLY A 170 -23.71 12.70 14.27
N ALA A 171 -24.16 13.92 14.54
CA ALA A 171 -25.34 14.50 13.89
C ALA A 171 -25.12 14.74 12.38
N MET A 172 -24.00 15.35 11.99
CA MET A 172 -23.65 15.60 10.58
C MET A 172 -23.53 14.28 9.80
N LEU A 173 -22.85 13.28 10.36
CA LEU A 173 -22.69 11.96 9.74
C LEU A 173 -24.02 11.21 9.64
N SER A 174 -24.87 11.30 10.67
CA SER A 174 -26.22 10.73 10.63
C SER A 174 -27.04 11.28 9.46
N GLN A 175 -27.04 12.59 9.27
CA GLN A 175 -27.75 13.23 8.15
C GLN A 175 -27.14 12.86 6.79
N LEU A 176 -25.81 12.79 6.70
CA LEU A 176 -25.10 12.36 5.50
C LEU A 176 -25.54 10.95 5.07
N ILE A 177 -25.61 10.02 6.01
CA ILE A 177 -26.09 8.64 5.80
C ILE A 177 -27.59 8.59 5.51
N GLY A 178 -28.38 9.49 6.09
CA GLY A 178 -29.84 9.51 5.98
C GLY A 178 -30.54 8.87 7.17
N TRP A 179 -29.92 8.91 8.33
CA TRP A 179 -30.51 8.58 9.61
C TRP A 179 -31.06 9.81 10.32
N ASP A 180 -31.98 9.58 11.25
CA ASP A 180 -32.51 10.60 12.14
C ASP A 180 -31.47 10.93 13.21
N SER A 181 -30.82 12.10 13.08
CA SER A 181 -29.79 12.58 14.02
C SER A 181 -30.26 12.77 15.46
N GLN A 182 -31.56 12.71 15.74
CA GLN A 182 -32.09 12.71 17.12
C GLN A 182 -32.11 11.31 17.75
N LYS A 183 -31.99 10.25 16.95
CA LYS A 183 -31.99 8.84 17.39
C LYS A 183 -30.63 8.17 17.24
N SER A 184 -29.90 8.52 16.19
CA SER A 184 -28.56 8.03 15.92
C SER A 184 -27.49 8.90 16.60
N GLY A 185 -26.31 8.31 16.78
CA GLY A 185 -25.21 8.92 17.52
C GLY A 185 -24.01 8.00 17.54
N GLY A 186 -22.90 8.45 18.09
CA GLY A 186 -21.66 7.69 18.04
C GLY A 186 -20.50 8.34 18.75
N ILE A 187 -19.33 7.74 18.57
CA ILE A 187 -18.11 8.09 19.29
C ILE A 187 -16.90 8.02 18.36
N TYR A 188 -15.93 8.90 18.57
CA TYR A 188 -14.60 8.77 17.99
C TYR A 188 -13.86 7.58 18.61
N THR A 189 -13.06 6.86 17.82
CA THR A 189 -12.33 5.67 18.25
C THR A 189 -10.86 5.75 17.87
N PHE A 190 -10.05 4.87 18.46
CA PHE A 190 -8.61 4.71 18.19
C PHE A 190 -8.26 4.14 16.79
N GLY A 191 -9.09 4.40 15.77
CA GLY A 191 -8.96 3.86 14.42
C GLY A 191 -10.18 3.03 13.99
N GLY A 192 -10.22 2.63 12.71
CA GLY A 192 -11.27 1.75 12.18
C GLY A 192 -11.36 0.41 12.90
N THR A 193 -10.25 -0.10 13.45
CA THR A 193 -10.24 -1.25 14.37
C THR A 193 -11.12 -1.02 15.60
N GLY A 194 -11.08 0.20 16.17
CA GLY A 194 -11.96 0.57 17.26
C GLY A 194 -13.43 0.53 16.82
N CYS A 195 -13.75 1.06 15.64
CA CYS A 195 -15.12 1.01 15.09
C CYS A 195 -15.64 -0.43 14.98
N TYR A 196 -14.83 -1.33 14.43
CA TYR A 196 -15.17 -2.74 14.29
C TYR A 196 -15.35 -3.39 15.67
N PHE A 197 -14.46 -3.11 16.62
CA PHE A 197 -14.51 -3.63 17.98
C PHE A 197 -15.80 -3.22 18.72
N TYR A 198 -16.19 -1.94 18.64
CA TYR A 198 -17.45 -1.46 19.19
C TYR A 198 -18.66 -2.09 18.49
N GLY A 199 -18.61 -2.23 17.16
CA GLY A 199 -19.64 -2.92 16.37
C GLY A 199 -19.85 -4.36 16.85
N LEU A 200 -18.78 -5.13 16.98
CA LEU A 200 -18.83 -6.51 17.46
C LEU A 200 -19.31 -6.58 18.91
N LYS A 201 -18.82 -5.71 19.81
CA LYS A 201 -19.27 -5.69 21.20
C LYS A 201 -20.78 -5.35 21.32
N PHE A 202 -21.25 -4.43 20.49
CA PHE A 202 -22.66 -4.05 20.43
C PHE A 202 -23.52 -5.19 19.88
N ALA A 203 -23.07 -5.87 18.82
CA ALA A 203 -23.73 -7.04 18.25
C ALA A 203 -23.87 -8.17 19.27
N LEU A 204 -22.77 -8.56 19.93
CA LEU A 204 -22.76 -9.63 20.93
C LEU A 204 -23.70 -9.35 22.09
N THR A 205 -23.66 -8.13 22.63
CA THR A 205 -24.53 -7.74 23.76
C THR A 205 -26.00 -7.64 23.32
N SER A 206 -26.27 -7.22 22.08
CA SER A 206 -27.63 -7.16 21.54
C SER A 206 -28.26 -8.53 21.33
N ILE A 207 -27.44 -9.55 21.04
CA ILE A 207 -27.89 -10.90 20.73
C ILE A 207 -27.97 -11.76 22.00
N PHE A 208 -26.93 -11.74 22.84
CA PHE A 208 -26.84 -12.55 24.06
C PHE A 208 -27.35 -11.84 25.32
N GLY A 209 -27.80 -10.59 25.18
CA GLY A 209 -28.34 -9.80 26.28
C GLY A 209 -27.26 -9.17 27.18
N LYS A 210 -27.70 -8.28 28.06
CA LYS A 210 -26.83 -7.51 28.96
C LYS A 210 -26.06 -8.40 29.94
N GLU A 211 -26.64 -9.54 30.35
CA GLU A 211 -26.02 -10.49 31.28
C GLU A 211 -24.69 -11.07 30.75
N SER A 212 -24.54 -11.22 29.43
CA SER A 212 -23.28 -11.66 28.80
C SER A 212 -22.07 -10.77 29.15
N ARG A 213 -22.32 -9.54 29.62
CA ARG A 213 -21.28 -8.60 30.05
C ARG A 213 -20.76 -8.89 31.45
N TYR A 214 -21.51 -9.64 32.27
CA TYR A 214 -21.15 -10.01 33.63
C TYR A 214 -20.66 -11.46 33.68
N SER A 215 -21.33 -12.37 32.96
CA SER A 215 -21.01 -13.80 32.96
C SER A 215 -20.04 -14.22 31.85
N GLY A 216 -19.72 -13.32 30.91
CA GLY A 216 -18.98 -13.62 29.70
C GLY A 216 -19.84 -14.27 28.61
N ILE A 217 -19.29 -14.39 27.40
CA ILE A 217 -19.95 -15.07 26.29
C ILE A 217 -19.68 -16.57 26.40
N ARG A 218 -20.73 -17.38 26.21
CA ARG A 218 -20.70 -18.86 26.32
C ARG A 218 -21.21 -19.55 25.06
N GLU A 219 -21.56 -18.79 24.04
CA GLU A 219 -22.15 -19.25 22.80
C GLU A 219 -21.20 -18.97 21.63
N ASP A 220 -21.18 -19.88 20.65
CA ASP A 220 -20.39 -19.74 19.41
C ASP A 220 -21.10 -18.78 18.44
N GLY A 221 -21.09 -17.49 18.76
CA GLY A 221 -21.67 -16.43 17.92
C GLY A 221 -20.90 -16.25 16.61
N GLN A 222 -21.56 -16.44 15.47
CA GLN A 222 -20.94 -16.38 14.15
C GLN A 222 -20.91 -14.95 13.60
N ILE A 223 -19.76 -14.57 13.04
CA ILE A 223 -19.57 -13.33 12.27
C ILE A 223 -19.51 -13.70 10.79
N LEU A 224 -20.39 -13.13 9.97
CA LEU A 224 -20.38 -13.32 8.52
C LEU A 224 -19.81 -12.08 7.84
N VAL A 225 -18.83 -12.25 6.96
CA VAL A 225 -18.15 -11.14 6.27
C VAL A 225 -17.57 -11.64 4.95
N SER A 226 -17.48 -10.80 3.94
CA SER A 226 -16.86 -11.19 2.67
C SER A 226 -15.40 -11.57 2.89
N ARG A 227 -14.88 -12.46 2.04
CA ARG A 227 -13.47 -12.85 2.06
C ARG A 227 -12.56 -11.64 1.88
N ALA A 228 -12.96 -10.72 1.01
CA ALA A 228 -12.29 -9.43 0.78
C ALA A 228 -12.42 -8.43 1.95
N GLY A 229 -13.23 -8.76 2.96
CA GLY A 229 -13.35 -7.95 4.18
C GLY A 229 -12.04 -7.88 4.97
N HIS A 230 -11.82 -6.76 5.63
CA HIS A 230 -10.54 -6.43 6.26
C HIS A 230 -10.12 -7.44 7.34
N PHE A 231 -8.82 -7.74 7.45
CA PHE A 231 -8.26 -8.72 8.39
C PHE A 231 -8.58 -8.42 9.87
N VAL A 232 -8.95 -7.17 10.17
CA VAL A 232 -9.37 -6.74 11.52
C VAL A 232 -10.50 -7.59 12.12
N LYS A 233 -11.29 -8.27 11.28
CA LYS A 233 -12.25 -9.30 11.70
C LYS A 233 -11.64 -10.33 12.64
N GLN A 234 -10.44 -10.81 12.32
CA GLN A 234 -9.68 -11.78 13.11
C GLN A 234 -9.20 -11.14 14.42
N THR A 235 -8.56 -9.97 14.33
CA THR A 235 -8.07 -9.23 15.49
C THR A 235 -9.19 -8.93 16.50
N CYS A 236 -10.31 -8.37 16.06
CA CYS A 236 -11.41 -8.03 16.97
C CYS A 236 -12.08 -9.27 17.56
N SER A 237 -12.25 -10.36 16.80
CA SER A 237 -12.85 -11.59 17.31
C SER A 237 -11.95 -12.27 18.36
N ASP A 238 -10.63 -12.27 18.11
CA ASP A 238 -9.62 -12.78 19.04
C ASP A 238 -9.59 -11.97 20.34
N TRP A 239 -9.39 -10.65 20.27
CA TRP A 239 -9.29 -9.78 21.44
C TRP A 239 -10.56 -9.72 22.29
N ILE A 240 -11.75 -9.91 21.69
CA ILE A 240 -13.01 -9.99 22.44
C ILE A 240 -13.18 -11.34 23.17
N GLY A 241 -12.38 -12.34 22.80
CA GLY A 241 -12.47 -13.70 23.34
C GLY A 241 -13.57 -14.54 22.69
N LEU A 242 -14.05 -14.15 21.49
CA LEU A 242 -14.98 -14.96 20.69
C LEU A 242 -14.23 -16.03 19.90
N GLY A 243 -12.98 -15.78 19.54
CA GLY A 243 -12.13 -16.71 18.78
C GLY A 243 -12.30 -16.58 17.26
N MET A 244 -11.23 -16.86 16.51
CA MET A 244 -11.21 -16.65 15.06
C MET A 244 -12.01 -17.70 14.28
N ASN A 245 -12.24 -18.89 14.85
CA ASN A 245 -13.03 -19.96 14.22
C ASN A 245 -14.54 -19.62 14.10
N ASN A 246 -14.98 -18.56 14.76
CA ASN A 246 -16.34 -18.05 14.70
C ASN A 246 -16.56 -17.02 13.57
N ILE A 247 -15.55 -16.81 12.73
CA ILE A 247 -15.65 -16.00 11.51
C ILE A 247 -15.94 -16.93 10.34
N ARG A 248 -17.00 -16.63 9.59
CA ARG A 248 -17.33 -17.30 8.34
C ARG A 248 -17.14 -16.32 7.19
N GLU A 249 -16.12 -16.58 6.39
CA GLU A 249 -15.87 -15.79 5.18
C GLU A 249 -16.83 -16.20 4.08
N ILE A 250 -17.45 -15.21 3.45
CA ILE A 250 -18.35 -15.38 2.33
C ILE A 250 -17.56 -15.15 1.03
N PRO A 251 -17.68 -16.04 0.03
CA PRO A 251 -17.16 -15.81 -1.31
C PRO A 251 -17.53 -14.45 -1.90
N VAL A 252 -16.73 -14.01 -2.86
CA VAL A 252 -16.98 -12.78 -3.62
C VAL A 252 -17.33 -13.10 -5.07
N ASP A 253 -18.11 -12.21 -5.68
CA ASP A 253 -18.49 -12.25 -7.09
C ASP A 253 -17.35 -11.75 -8.00
N GLU A 254 -17.58 -11.76 -9.31
CA GLU A 254 -16.66 -11.29 -10.33
C GLU A 254 -16.25 -9.81 -10.20
N HIS A 255 -17.04 -9.03 -9.43
CA HIS A 255 -16.81 -7.63 -9.10
C HIS A 255 -16.21 -7.43 -7.70
N ASN A 256 -15.70 -8.51 -7.07
CA ASN A 256 -15.07 -8.52 -5.75
C ASN A 256 -16.01 -8.15 -4.59
N ARG A 257 -17.33 -8.24 -4.78
CA ARG A 257 -18.35 -7.97 -3.74
C ARG A 257 -18.81 -9.28 -3.11
N MET A 258 -19.33 -9.25 -1.89
CA MET A 258 -19.95 -10.40 -1.25
C MET A 258 -20.98 -11.08 -2.17
N ASP A 259 -20.83 -12.39 -2.40
CA ASP A 259 -21.82 -13.19 -3.12
C ASP A 259 -23.04 -13.48 -2.22
N ILE A 260 -24.19 -12.96 -2.63
CA ILE A 260 -25.44 -13.02 -1.87
C ILE A 260 -25.99 -14.46 -1.80
N SER A 261 -25.76 -15.27 -2.84
CA SER A 261 -26.19 -16.68 -2.87
C SER A 261 -25.42 -17.50 -1.82
N SER A 262 -24.11 -17.31 -1.75
CA SER A 262 -23.24 -17.94 -0.76
C SER A 262 -23.54 -17.45 0.65
N LEU A 263 -23.82 -16.16 0.85
CA LEU A 263 -24.28 -15.64 2.15
C LEU A 263 -25.53 -16.40 2.62
N LYS A 264 -26.56 -16.52 1.77
CA LYS A 264 -27.79 -17.24 2.11
C LYS A 264 -27.54 -18.70 2.47
N LYS A 265 -26.63 -19.37 1.76
CA LYS A 265 -26.22 -20.75 2.05
C LYS A 265 -25.59 -20.84 3.45
N VAL A 266 -24.59 -20.00 3.74
CA VAL A 266 -23.90 -19.99 5.05
C VAL A 266 -24.87 -19.65 6.18
N MET A 267 -25.81 -18.71 5.98
CA MET A 267 -26.84 -18.41 6.99
C MET A 267 -27.72 -19.63 7.30
N THR A 268 -28.09 -20.40 6.27
CA THR A 268 -28.86 -21.64 6.42
C THR A 268 -28.07 -22.71 7.17
N GLU A 269 -26.77 -22.83 6.90
CA GLU A 269 -25.85 -23.73 7.60
C GLU A 269 -25.72 -23.36 9.07
N CYS A 270 -25.52 -22.09 9.42
CA CYS A 270 -25.49 -21.63 10.81
C CYS A 270 -26.77 -21.99 11.57
N LYS A 271 -27.95 -21.79 10.96
CA LYS A 271 -29.24 -22.18 11.55
C LYS A 271 -29.30 -23.69 11.81
N LYS A 272 -28.88 -24.51 10.83
CA LYS A 272 -28.86 -25.98 10.94
C LYS A 272 -27.88 -26.47 12.02
N GLU A 273 -26.72 -25.83 12.15
CA GLU A 273 -25.73 -26.12 13.20
C GLU A 273 -26.16 -25.62 14.59
N GLY A 274 -27.26 -24.88 14.70
CA GLY A 274 -27.70 -24.26 15.95
C GLY A 274 -26.82 -23.09 16.41
N LYS A 275 -25.92 -22.59 15.55
CA LYS A 275 -24.98 -21.51 15.87
C LYS A 275 -25.59 -20.13 15.57
N PRO A 276 -25.72 -19.25 16.57
CA PRO A 276 -26.34 -17.95 16.36
C PRO A 276 -25.44 -17.04 15.53
N ILE A 277 -26.01 -16.32 14.58
CA ILE A 277 -25.28 -15.27 13.86
C ILE A 277 -25.41 -13.98 14.65
N VAL A 278 -24.29 -13.37 15.03
CA VAL A 278 -24.31 -12.16 15.84
C VAL A 278 -24.19 -10.90 14.99
N MET A 279 -23.39 -10.96 13.92
CA MET A 279 -23.09 -9.81 13.07
C MET A 279 -22.87 -10.27 11.64
N VAL A 280 -23.49 -9.55 10.70
CA VAL A 280 -23.20 -9.66 9.27
C VAL A 280 -22.60 -8.33 8.83
N ILE A 281 -21.49 -8.40 8.09
CA ILE A 281 -20.67 -7.24 7.77
C ILE A 281 -20.64 -7.01 6.28
N CYS A 282 -21.07 -5.83 5.87
CA CYS A 282 -20.86 -5.35 4.50
C CYS A 282 -19.61 -4.47 4.48
N THR A 283 -18.63 -4.83 3.67
CA THR A 283 -17.46 -3.99 3.39
C THR A 283 -17.82 -2.99 2.31
N MET A 284 -17.89 -1.72 2.70
CA MET A 284 -18.33 -0.61 1.84
C MET A 284 -17.12 0.11 1.27
N GLY A 285 -16.38 -0.58 0.40
CA GLY A 285 -15.09 -0.17 -0.12
C GLY A 285 -13.95 -1.04 0.42
N THR A 286 -13.73 -2.21 -0.18
CA THR A 286 -12.62 -3.12 0.18
C THR A 286 -11.27 -2.44 -0.01
N THR A 287 -10.28 -2.73 0.84
CA THR A 287 -8.96 -2.10 0.80
C THR A 287 -8.22 -2.24 -0.54
N ASP A 288 -8.29 -3.42 -1.16
CA ASP A 288 -7.49 -3.72 -2.33
C ASP A 288 -8.13 -3.28 -3.64
N ALA A 289 -9.39 -3.70 -3.89
CA ALA A 289 -10.06 -3.45 -5.16
C ALA A 289 -11.03 -2.27 -5.13
N PHE A 290 -11.40 -1.78 -3.95
CA PHE A 290 -12.54 -0.89 -3.72
C PHE A 290 -13.90 -1.45 -4.21
N ALA A 291 -14.19 -2.71 -3.88
CA ALA A 291 -15.54 -3.26 -4.05
C ALA A 291 -16.49 -2.78 -2.95
N ILE A 292 -17.77 -2.67 -3.27
CA ILE A 292 -18.82 -2.22 -2.35
C ILE A 292 -19.85 -3.34 -2.25
N ASP A 293 -20.00 -3.91 -1.05
CA ASP A 293 -20.97 -4.97 -0.79
C ASP A 293 -22.42 -4.48 -0.93
N GLN A 294 -23.31 -5.37 -1.37
CA GLN A 294 -24.71 -5.06 -1.69
C GLN A 294 -25.59 -5.01 -0.43
N ILE A 295 -25.39 -3.98 0.40
CA ILE A 295 -25.98 -3.90 1.75
C ILE A 295 -27.51 -3.97 1.80
N SER A 296 -28.22 -3.49 0.76
CA SER A 296 -29.69 -3.65 0.66
C SER A 296 -30.12 -5.11 0.55
N GLU A 297 -29.41 -5.93 -0.23
CA GLU A 297 -29.73 -7.34 -0.39
C GLU A 297 -29.39 -8.13 0.89
N VAL A 298 -28.27 -7.78 1.54
CA VAL A 298 -27.93 -8.33 2.85
C VAL A 298 -28.99 -7.99 3.90
N ARG A 299 -29.48 -6.74 3.94
CA ARG A 299 -30.57 -6.34 4.84
C ARG A 299 -31.83 -7.18 4.63
N LYS A 300 -32.25 -7.39 3.38
CA LYS A 300 -33.41 -8.23 3.05
C LYS A 300 -33.24 -9.66 3.59
N LEU A 301 -32.06 -10.25 3.44
CA LEU A 301 -31.77 -11.59 3.96
C LEU A 301 -31.83 -11.62 5.50
N ILE A 302 -31.21 -10.66 6.18
CA ILE A 302 -31.26 -10.57 7.65
C ILE A 302 -32.70 -10.38 8.14
N ASP A 303 -33.53 -9.62 7.40
CA ASP A 303 -34.92 -9.39 7.79
C ASP A 303 -35.81 -10.63 7.69
N GLN A 304 -35.50 -11.54 6.79
CA GLN A 304 -36.20 -12.81 6.61
C GLN A 304 -35.58 -13.95 7.43
N TYR A 305 -34.42 -13.73 8.03
CA TYR A 305 -33.69 -14.75 8.76
C TYR A 305 -34.19 -14.89 10.20
N GLU A 306 -34.52 -16.13 10.56
CA GLU A 306 -34.76 -16.55 11.93
C GLU A 306 -33.47 -17.12 12.52
N ASN A 307 -32.92 -16.43 13.52
CA ASN A 307 -31.68 -16.85 14.16
C ASN A 307 -31.86 -18.15 14.95
N SER A 308 -30.77 -18.87 15.18
CA SER A 308 -30.83 -20.13 15.94
C SER A 308 -31.28 -19.88 17.38
N LYS A 309 -31.88 -20.90 18.01
CA LYS A 309 -32.28 -20.88 19.42
C LYS A 309 -33.22 -19.70 19.82
N GLY A 310 -33.88 -19.06 18.85
CA GLY A 310 -34.76 -17.91 19.09
C GLY A 310 -34.04 -16.59 19.38
N TYR A 311 -32.74 -16.50 19.10
CA TYR A 311 -31.99 -15.25 19.27
C TYR A 311 -32.50 -14.14 18.34
N PRO A 312 -32.27 -12.85 18.68
CA PRO A 312 -32.64 -11.73 17.81
C PRO A 312 -31.93 -11.80 16.45
N LYS A 313 -32.45 -11.02 15.48
CA LYS A 313 -31.81 -10.88 14.17
C LYS A 313 -30.36 -10.38 14.30
N PRO A 314 -29.43 -10.87 13.47
CA PRO A 314 -28.05 -10.37 13.42
C PRO A 314 -27.97 -8.86 13.25
N LEU A 315 -26.95 -8.25 13.84
CA LEU A 315 -26.61 -6.85 13.60
C LEU A 315 -26.01 -6.70 12.20
N LEU A 316 -26.52 -5.75 11.40
CA LEU A 316 -25.91 -5.39 10.12
C LEU A 316 -24.90 -4.25 10.33
N TYR A 317 -23.61 -4.59 10.27
CA TYR A 317 -22.53 -3.62 10.37
C TYR A 317 -22.02 -3.24 8.99
N ALA A 318 -21.89 -1.94 8.71
CA ALA A 318 -21.22 -1.47 7.51
C ALA A 318 -19.80 -1.02 7.87
N ASP A 319 -18.81 -1.77 7.38
CA ASP A 319 -17.42 -1.34 7.40
C ASP A 319 -17.21 -0.33 6.26
N ALA A 320 -17.51 0.94 6.52
CA ALA A 320 -17.45 2.03 5.55
C ALA A 320 -16.25 2.94 5.74
N VAL A 321 -15.21 2.46 6.44
CA VAL A 321 -14.06 3.28 6.82
C VAL A 321 -13.36 3.95 5.63
N ILE A 322 -13.46 3.36 4.43
CA ILE A 322 -12.99 3.95 3.17
C ILE A 322 -14.16 4.58 2.38
N GLY A 323 -15.30 3.91 2.22
CA GLY A 323 -16.32 4.34 1.26
C GLY A 323 -17.30 5.44 1.73
N TRP A 324 -17.37 5.75 3.02
CA TRP A 324 -18.41 6.64 3.56
C TRP A 324 -18.47 8.02 2.87
N SER A 325 -17.32 8.54 2.42
CA SER A 325 -17.20 9.88 1.84
C SER A 325 -17.99 10.06 0.54
N TRP A 326 -18.29 8.99 -0.20
CA TRP A 326 -19.11 9.04 -1.42
C TRP A 326 -20.54 9.54 -1.16
N LEU A 327 -21.03 9.43 0.08
CA LEU A 327 -22.32 10.02 0.48
C LEU A 327 -22.36 11.54 0.36
N ALA A 328 -21.21 12.22 0.22
CA ALA A 328 -21.18 13.66 -0.06
C ALA A 328 -21.88 14.04 -1.37
N PHE A 329 -22.13 13.08 -2.28
CA PHE A 329 -22.93 13.31 -3.48
C PHE A 329 -24.45 13.25 -3.27
N ARG A 330 -24.93 13.03 -2.02
CA ARG A 330 -26.37 12.95 -1.69
C ARG A 330 -27.20 14.12 -2.24
N THR A 331 -26.64 15.32 -2.21
CA THR A 331 -27.29 16.55 -2.63
C THR A 331 -26.81 17.05 -4.00
N TYR A 332 -25.95 16.28 -4.68
CA TYR A 332 -25.36 16.69 -5.95
C TYR A 332 -26.33 16.47 -7.11
N ASP A 333 -26.55 17.51 -7.93
CA ASP A 333 -27.33 17.40 -9.16
C ASP A 333 -26.43 16.91 -10.30
N PHE A 334 -26.39 15.59 -10.51
CA PHE A 334 -25.60 14.95 -11.58
C PHE A 334 -26.01 15.41 -12.98
N LYS A 335 -27.26 15.84 -13.20
CA LYS A 335 -27.70 16.33 -14.52
C LYS A 335 -27.16 17.72 -14.80
N LYS A 336 -27.18 18.61 -13.80
CA LYS A 336 -26.62 19.96 -13.93
C LYS A 336 -25.09 19.97 -13.88
N ASN A 337 -24.48 19.00 -13.19
CA ASN A 337 -23.03 18.89 -13.01
C ASN A 337 -22.39 20.24 -12.64
N PRO A 338 -22.81 20.88 -11.52
CA PRO A 338 -22.41 22.24 -11.17
C PRO A 338 -20.89 22.43 -11.02
N LEU A 339 -20.16 21.36 -10.68
CA LEU A 339 -18.69 21.34 -10.58
C LEU A 339 -17.98 20.98 -11.89
N GLN A 340 -18.74 20.75 -12.96
CA GLN A 340 -18.24 20.54 -14.33
C GLN A 340 -17.26 19.36 -14.47
N PHE A 341 -17.50 18.26 -13.75
CA PHE A 341 -16.75 17.03 -13.95
C PHE A 341 -16.88 16.51 -15.39
N SER A 342 -15.86 15.82 -15.88
CA SER A 342 -15.88 15.19 -17.20
C SER A 342 -17.02 14.17 -17.29
N LYS A 343 -17.56 13.95 -18.50
CA LYS A 343 -18.65 12.98 -18.70
C LYS A 343 -18.29 11.56 -18.23
N LYS A 344 -17.01 11.17 -18.32
CA LYS A 344 -16.52 9.88 -17.83
C LYS A 344 -16.51 9.86 -16.29
N ALA A 345 -15.97 10.89 -15.65
CA ALA A 345 -15.93 10.99 -14.20
C ALA A 345 -17.34 11.05 -13.60
N LEU A 346 -18.23 11.85 -14.18
CA LEU A 346 -19.60 12.00 -13.70
C LEU A 346 -20.36 10.67 -13.59
N LYS A 347 -20.22 9.78 -14.59
CA LYS A 347 -20.81 8.43 -14.56
C LYS A 347 -20.29 7.59 -13.40
N VAL A 348 -18.97 7.66 -13.16
CA VAL A 348 -18.31 6.92 -12.09
C VAL A 348 -18.71 7.47 -10.72
N LEU A 349 -18.75 8.79 -10.56
CA LEU A 349 -19.19 9.46 -9.33
C LEU A 349 -20.64 9.11 -9.00
N GLU A 350 -21.53 9.13 -10.00
CA GLU A 350 -22.92 8.76 -9.86
C GLU A 350 -23.06 7.28 -9.47
N TYR A 351 -22.34 6.38 -10.14
CA TYR A 351 -22.31 4.97 -9.81
C TYR A 351 -21.86 4.73 -8.36
N ASN A 352 -20.73 5.30 -7.96
CA ASN A 352 -20.21 5.15 -6.59
C ASN A 352 -21.18 5.67 -5.54
N TYR A 353 -21.81 6.82 -5.79
CA TYR A 353 -22.86 7.34 -4.91
C TYR A 353 -24.05 6.38 -4.82
N GLN A 354 -24.56 5.87 -5.96
CA GLN A 354 -25.68 4.93 -5.98
C GLN A 354 -25.38 3.63 -5.23
N GLN A 355 -24.14 3.13 -5.31
CA GLN A 355 -23.73 1.94 -4.55
C GLN A 355 -23.60 2.23 -3.05
N MET A 356 -23.27 3.47 -2.66
CA MET A 356 -23.05 3.86 -1.26
C MET A 356 -24.32 4.38 -0.56
N GLN A 357 -25.26 4.98 -1.29
CA GLN A 357 -26.53 5.52 -0.79
C GLN A 357 -27.32 4.54 0.11
N PRO A 358 -27.32 3.21 -0.14
CA PRO A 358 -28.02 2.26 0.70
C PRO A 358 -27.39 2.00 2.08
N LEU A 359 -26.29 2.66 2.44
CA LEU A 359 -25.68 2.61 3.77
C LEU A 359 -26.68 2.85 4.91
N HIS A 360 -27.77 3.59 4.66
CA HIS A 360 -28.83 3.83 5.64
C HIS A 360 -29.52 2.55 6.16
N HIS A 361 -29.36 1.41 5.48
CA HIS A 361 -29.86 0.11 5.93
C HIS A 361 -29.06 -0.51 7.09
N ALA A 362 -27.82 -0.07 7.33
CA ALA A 362 -26.99 -0.58 8.41
C ALA A 362 -27.61 -0.26 9.79
N ASP A 363 -27.21 -1.04 10.80
CA ASP A 363 -27.51 -0.79 12.21
C ASP A 363 -26.37 0.01 12.88
N ALA A 364 -25.14 -0.18 12.39
CA ALA A 364 -23.94 0.52 12.82
C ALA A 364 -22.92 0.66 11.66
N ILE A 365 -22.10 1.72 11.70
CA ILE A 365 -21.17 2.07 10.61
C ILE A 365 -19.81 2.49 11.20
N GLY A 366 -18.72 1.99 10.60
CA GLY A 366 -17.36 2.49 10.83
C GLY A 366 -16.94 3.52 9.78
N ILE A 367 -16.26 4.59 10.21
CA ILE A 367 -15.86 5.74 9.40
C ILE A 367 -14.42 6.13 9.75
N ASP A 368 -13.50 6.22 8.78
CA ASP A 368 -12.15 6.74 9.02
C ASP A 368 -11.97 8.12 8.37
N PHE A 369 -11.78 9.14 9.20
CA PHE A 369 -11.40 10.48 8.75
C PHE A 369 -9.93 10.53 8.33
N HIS A 370 -9.08 9.71 8.95
CA HIS A 370 -7.67 9.61 8.56
C HIS A 370 -7.43 8.84 7.23
N LYS A 371 -8.50 8.37 6.58
CA LYS A 371 -8.47 7.76 5.24
C LYS A 371 -9.13 8.65 4.20
N THR A 372 -10.45 8.78 4.24
CA THR A 372 -11.21 9.56 3.24
C THR A 372 -11.88 10.78 3.86
N GLY A 373 -11.38 11.21 5.01
CA GLY A 373 -11.63 12.53 5.59
C GLY A 373 -10.41 13.44 5.56
N TRP A 374 -9.24 13.02 5.06
CA TRP A 374 -8.03 13.86 5.06
C TRP A 374 -7.73 14.50 6.43
N ALA A 375 -7.87 13.74 7.53
CA ALA A 375 -7.51 14.15 8.89
C ALA A 375 -6.26 13.41 9.39
N PRO A 376 -5.57 13.87 10.46
CA PRO A 376 -4.41 13.16 11.02
C PRO A 376 -4.79 11.80 11.61
N TYR A 377 -3.83 10.88 11.62
CA TYR A 377 -3.92 9.66 12.43
C TYR A 377 -3.85 10.00 13.93
N ASN A 378 -4.60 9.34 14.82
CA ASN A 378 -5.77 8.50 14.55
C ASN A 378 -7.03 9.37 14.54
N CYS A 379 -8.00 9.07 13.68
CA CYS A 379 -9.28 9.79 13.63
C CYS A 379 -10.33 8.94 12.91
N SER A 380 -11.21 8.33 13.69
CA SER A 380 -12.26 7.41 13.21
C SER A 380 -13.51 7.57 14.05
N PHE A 381 -14.67 7.27 13.49
CA PHE A 381 -15.97 7.45 14.14
C PHE A 381 -16.83 6.20 13.99
N PHE A 382 -17.29 5.67 15.12
CA PHE A 382 -18.25 4.59 15.19
C PHE A 382 -19.64 5.19 15.39
N LEU A 383 -20.52 5.02 14.39
CA LEU A 383 -21.88 5.54 14.41
C LEU A 383 -22.89 4.39 14.53
N VAL A 384 -23.91 4.56 15.37
CA VAL A 384 -25.02 3.62 15.52
C VAL A 384 -26.35 4.29 15.23
N LYS A 385 -27.28 3.53 14.64
CA LYS A 385 -28.60 4.03 14.27
C LYS A 385 -29.52 4.26 15.47
N ASP A 386 -29.37 3.42 16.50
CA ASP A 386 -30.08 3.53 17.77
C ASP A 386 -29.07 3.76 18.91
N TYR A 387 -28.77 5.03 19.15
CA TYR A 387 -27.76 5.43 20.14
C TYR A 387 -28.23 5.17 21.57
N LYS A 388 -29.53 5.29 21.83
CA LYS A 388 -30.12 4.97 23.13
C LYS A 388 -29.92 3.50 23.46
N LYS A 389 -30.27 2.58 22.55
CA LYS A 389 -30.04 1.14 22.76
C LYS A 389 -28.55 0.82 22.97
N PHE A 390 -27.66 1.40 22.17
CA PHE A 390 -26.21 1.22 22.32
C PHE A 390 -25.72 1.63 23.71
N THR A 391 -26.06 2.84 24.15
CA THR A 391 -25.63 3.36 25.45
C THR A 391 -26.26 2.60 26.61
N GLU A 392 -27.54 2.21 26.55
CA GLU A 392 -28.20 1.42 27.59
C GLU A 392 -27.62 0.01 27.76
N LEU A 393 -27.36 -0.68 26.65
CA LEU A 393 -26.79 -2.03 26.67
C LEU A 393 -25.35 -2.04 27.18
N LEU A 394 -24.55 -1.03 26.82
CA LEU A 394 -23.13 -0.96 27.16
C LEU A 394 -22.81 -0.15 28.42
N SER A 395 -23.78 0.54 29.03
CA SER A 395 -23.56 1.27 30.28
C SER A 395 -23.12 0.37 31.43
N ARG A 396 -22.10 0.83 32.17
CA ARG A 396 -21.58 0.20 33.39
C ARG A 396 -22.04 0.95 34.63
N PRO A 397 -22.01 0.30 35.82
CA PRO A 397 -22.16 1.01 37.09
C PRO A 397 -21.16 2.16 37.22
N LEU A 398 -21.58 3.24 37.89
CA LEU A 398 -20.75 4.42 38.11
C LEU A 398 -19.58 4.11 39.08
N PRO A 399 -18.34 4.49 38.75
CA PRO A 399 -17.25 4.45 39.71
C PRO A 399 -17.38 5.63 40.69
N GLY A 400 -16.98 5.46 41.95
CA GLY A 400 -17.19 6.47 43.00
C GLY A 400 -16.50 7.84 42.76
N TYR A 401 -15.50 7.89 41.88
CA TYR A 401 -14.73 9.11 41.59
C TYR A 401 -15.18 9.88 40.33
N LEU A 402 -16.10 9.33 39.53
CA LEU A 402 -16.70 10.05 38.39
C LEU A 402 -18.15 10.39 38.69
N GLN A 403 -18.57 11.58 38.29
CA GLN A 403 -19.89 12.12 38.57
C GLN A 403 -20.50 12.65 37.27
N ASP A 404 -21.80 12.44 37.06
CA ASP A 404 -22.51 12.93 35.88
C ASP A 404 -22.82 14.44 36.00
N ARG A 405 -21.77 15.27 35.98
CA ARG A 405 -21.91 16.73 36.14
C ARG A 405 -22.37 17.42 34.86
N THR A 406 -22.32 16.72 33.74
CA THR A 406 -22.69 17.20 32.42
C THR A 406 -23.62 16.20 31.72
N PRO A 407 -24.34 16.57 30.64
CA PRO A 407 -25.25 15.65 29.96
C PRO A 407 -24.55 14.60 29.09
N TYR A 408 -23.22 14.66 28.92
CA TYR A 408 -22.48 13.77 28.02
C TYR A 408 -21.38 13.00 28.78
N ASN A 409 -21.60 11.69 28.96
CA ASN A 409 -20.80 10.84 29.84
C ASN A 409 -20.35 9.51 29.17
N PRO A 410 -19.50 9.55 28.11
CA PRO A 410 -19.02 8.35 27.40
C PRO A 410 -18.40 7.25 28.26
N PHE A 411 -17.73 7.60 29.36
CA PHE A 411 -17.05 6.63 30.24
C PHE A 411 -17.95 5.47 30.70
N LYS A 412 -19.28 5.65 30.68
CA LYS A 412 -20.26 4.61 31.01
C LYS A 412 -20.28 3.47 30.00
N PHE A 413 -20.10 3.74 28.72
CA PHE A 413 -20.37 2.80 27.63
C PHE A 413 -19.22 2.62 26.63
N THR A 414 -18.13 3.38 26.74
CA THR A 414 -16.94 3.23 25.88
C THR A 414 -16.01 2.10 26.33
N LEU A 415 -15.16 1.57 25.45
CA LEU A 415 -14.01 0.73 25.83
C LEU A 415 -12.90 1.61 26.43
N GLU A 416 -12.61 2.71 25.75
CA GLU A 416 -11.61 3.70 26.18
C GLU A 416 -12.11 4.42 27.44
N THR A 417 -11.23 4.60 28.42
CA THR A 417 -11.49 5.43 29.60
C THR A 417 -11.20 6.89 29.24
N SER A 418 -9.96 7.32 29.35
CA SER A 418 -9.53 8.63 28.85
C SER A 418 -9.62 8.65 27.32
N ARG A 419 -10.23 9.71 26.80
CA ARG A 419 -10.45 9.90 25.36
C ARG A 419 -10.01 11.30 24.99
N THR A 420 -9.10 11.41 24.02
CA THR A 420 -8.58 12.71 23.61
C THR A 420 -9.61 13.51 22.81
N GLY A 421 -9.73 14.81 23.07
CA GLY A 421 -10.50 15.72 22.21
C GLY A 421 -9.86 15.96 20.84
N ALA A 422 -8.59 15.57 20.64
CA ALA A 422 -7.85 15.83 19.40
C ALA A 422 -8.49 15.17 18.17
N TYR A 423 -8.94 13.91 18.31
CA TYR A 423 -9.60 13.18 17.21
C TYR A 423 -10.94 13.81 16.87
N ALA A 424 -11.69 14.21 17.91
CA ALA A 424 -13.00 14.79 17.75
C ALA A 424 -12.96 16.18 17.09
N MET A 425 -12.02 17.03 17.52
CA MET A 425 -11.77 18.32 16.88
C MET A 425 -11.25 18.16 15.44
N ALA A 426 -10.38 17.20 15.16
CA ALA A 426 -9.86 16.97 13.82
C ALA A 426 -10.94 16.54 12.82
N GLY A 427 -11.76 15.55 13.18
CA GLY A 427 -12.85 15.06 12.33
C GLY A 427 -13.96 16.11 12.17
N TRP A 428 -14.35 16.78 13.26
CA TRP A 428 -15.31 17.89 13.21
C TRP A 428 -14.83 19.03 12.32
N ALA A 429 -13.58 19.48 12.49
CA ALA A 429 -13.01 20.56 11.69
C ALA A 429 -12.97 20.21 10.20
N THR A 430 -12.71 18.95 9.88
CA THR A 430 -12.76 18.44 8.51
C THR A 430 -14.17 18.54 7.93
N LEU A 431 -15.19 18.02 8.63
CA LEU A 431 -16.58 18.10 8.18
C LEU A 431 -17.00 19.54 7.90
N ARG A 432 -16.59 20.46 8.78
CA ARG A 432 -16.87 21.90 8.66
C ARG A 432 -16.11 22.58 7.53
N LEU A 433 -14.85 22.20 7.30
CA LEU A 433 -14.02 22.78 6.24
C LEU A 433 -14.51 22.37 4.86
N PHE A 434 -14.76 21.07 4.65
CA PHE A 434 -15.11 20.57 3.33
C PHE A 434 -16.59 20.80 3.01
N GLY A 435 -17.50 20.58 3.95
CA GLY A 435 -18.92 20.48 3.64
C GLY A 435 -19.17 19.49 2.48
N TYR A 436 -20.30 19.60 1.80
CA TYR A 436 -20.55 18.75 0.62
C TYR A 436 -19.61 19.04 -0.54
N GLU A 437 -19.43 20.32 -0.89
CA GLU A 437 -18.67 20.75 -2.07
C GLU A 437 -17.19 20.33 -2.01
N GLY A 438 -16.53 20.51 -0.86
CA GLY A 438 -15.13 20.14 -0.69
C GLY A 438 -14.90 18.63 -0.86
N TYR A 439 -15.77 17.79 -0.28
CA TYR A 439 -15.69 16.34 -0.51
C TYR A 439 -15.94 15.99 -1.98
N GLN A 440 -16.94 16.60 -2.62
CA GLN A 440 -17.25 16.37 -4.04
C GLN A 440 -16.06 16.71 -4.93
N VAL A 441 -15.39 17.85 -4.70
CA VAL A 441 -14.19 18.25 -5.45
C VAL A 441 -13.04 17.26 -5.23
N MET A 442 -12.76 16.86 -3.99
CA MET A 442 -11.68 15.93 -3.67
C MET A 442 -11.90 14.55 -4.31
N LEU A 443 -13.12 14.01 -4.18
CA LEU A 443 -13.51 12.73 -4.76
C LEU A 443 -13.53 12.79 -6.29
N GLY A 444 -14.08 13.86 -6.86
CA GLY A 444 -14.06 14.12 -8.30
C GLY A 444 -12.64 14.15 -8.85
N ARG A 445 -11.71 14.85 -8.17
CA ARG A 445 -10.31 14.91 -8.58
C ARG A 445 -9.65 13.52 -8.61
N ILE A 446 -9.88 12.70 -7.58
CA ILE A 446 -9.38 11.32 -7.52
C ILE A 446 -9.88 10.51 -8.72
N ILE A 447 -11.16 10.62 -9.05
CA ILE A 447 -11.77 9.91 -10.18
C ILE A 447 -11.22 10.40 -11.52
N GLU A 448 -11.08 11.70 -11.74
CA GLU A 448 -10.51 12.25 -12.98
C GLU A 448 -9.07 11.74 -13.21
N VAL A 449 -8.23 11.79 -12.17
CA VAL A 449 -6.85 11.29 -12.22
C VAL A 449 -6.82 9.77 -12.43
N GLY A 450 -7.72 9.03 -11.77
CA GLY A 450 -7.84 7.58 -11.93
C GLY A 450 -8.28 7.19 -13.34
N ILE A 451 -9.24 7.90 -13.93
CA ILE A 451 -9.69 7.68 -15.32
C ILE A 451 -8.55 7.97 -16.29
N PHE A 452 -7.84 9.10 -16.11
CA PHE A 452 -6.68 9.42 -16.92
C PHE A 452 -5.63 8.29 -16.87
N PHE A 453 -5.34 7.76 -15.68
CA PHE A 453 -4.38 6.68 -15.55
C PHE A 453 -4.86 5.38 -16.20
N ARG A 454 -6.13 5.02 -16.02
CA ARG A 454 -6.71 3.83 -16.68
C ARG A 454 -6.69 3.96 -18.21
N ASP A 455 -7.02 5.14 -18.74
CA ASP A 455 -6.91 5.44 -20.18
C ASP A 455 -5.44 5.35 -20.66
N LEU A 456 -4.48 5.74 -19.81
CA LEU A 456 -3.05 5.61 -20.11
C LEU A 456 -2.60 4.15 -20.16
N LEU A 457 -3.02 3.32 -19.18
CA LEU A 457 -2.73 1.89 -19.16
C LEU A 457 -3.26 1.18 -20.42
N GLN A 458 -4.47 1.55 -20.87
CA GLN A 458 -5.09 0.97 -22.07
C GLN A 458 -4.35 1.25 -23.37
N LYS A 459 -3.55 2.34 -23.43
CA LYS A 459 -2.76 2.68 -24.62
C LYS A 459 -1.50 1.81 -24.74
N ASP A 460 -1.11 1.11 -23.68
CA ASP A 460 0.06 0.24 -23.66
C ASP A 460 -0.36 -1.22 -23.71
N LYS A 461 0.00 -1.89 -24.82
CA LYS A 461 -0.28 -3.33 -25.01
C LYS A 461 0.28 -4.24 -23.91
N ASN A 462 1.24 -3.77 -23.11
CA ASN A 462 1.88 -4.58 -22.06
C ASN A 462 1.40 -4.22 -20.65
N LEU A 463 0.39 -3.36 -20.52
CA LEU A 463 -0.20 -2.95 -19.24
C LEU A 463 -1.69 -3.26 -19.25
N VAL A 464 -2.23 -3.67 -18.11
CA VAL A 464 -3.66 -4.00 -17.97
C VAL A 464 -4.18 -3.47 -16.66
N CYS A 465 -5.28 -2.73 -16.68
CA CYS A 465 -6.07 -2.45 -15.48
C CYS A 465 -6.90 -3.69 -15.13
N VAL A 466 -6.73 -4.21 -13.93
CA VAL A 466 -7.28 -5.51 -13.52
C VAL A 466 -8.46 -5.42 -12.53
N ASN A 467 -8.87 -4.19 -12.19
CA ASN A 467 -10.11 -3.86 -11.48
C ASN A 467 -10.98 -2.84 -12.24
N PRO A 468 -11.29 -3.07 -13.53
CA PRO A 468 -11.98 -2.07 -14.36
C PRO A 468 -13.34 -1.65 -13.78
N ASP A 469 -14.07 -2.57 -13.13
CA ASP A 469 -15.43 -2.35 -12.62
C ASP A 469 -15.47 -1.76 -11.20
N ASN A 470 -14.34 -1.77 -10.49
CA ASN A 470 -14.25 -1.19 -9.16
C ASN A 470 -13.62 0.20 -9.26
N HIS A 471 -14.47 1.22 -9.23
CA HIS A 471 -14.05 2.60 -9.28
C HIS A 471 -13.99 3.19 -7.88
N GLY A 472 -12.84 3.71 -7.47
CA GLY A 472 -12.71 4.39 -6.19
C GLY A 472 -11.33 4.96 -6.00
N PHE A 473 -10.73 4.68 -4.86
CA PHE A 473 -9.45 5.27 -4.46
C PHE A 473 -8.22 4.54 -5.03
N VAL A 474 -8.41 3.45 -5.76
CA VAL A 474 -7.34 2.56 -6.23
C VAL A 474 -7.47 2.21 -7.71
N THR A 475 -6.33 2.14 -8.38
CA THR A 475 -6.20 1.45 -9.66
C THR A 475 -5.25 0.28 -9.48
N LEU A 476 -5.74 -0.93 -9.77
CA LEU A 476 -4.97 -2.16 -9.80
C LEU A 476 -4.57 -2.43 -11.25
N PHE A 477 -3.30 -2.78 -11.46
CA PHE A 477 -2.80 -3.07 -12.79
C PHE A 477 -1.64 -4.06 -12.79
N ARG A 478 -1.45 -4.72 -13.92
CA ARG A 478 -0.34 -5.65 -14.17
C ARG A 478 0.51 -5.18 -15.33
N VAL A 479 1.79 -5.54 -15.30
CA VAL A 479 2.76 -5.25 -16.35
C VAL A 479 3.37 -6.55 -16.88
N TYR A 480 3.51 -6.63 -18.21
CA TYR A 480 3.99 -7.81 -18.94
C TYR A 480 5.22 -7.50 -19.80
N PRO A 481 6.01 -8.52 -20.21
CA PRO A 481 7.10 -8.36 -21.16
C PRO A 481 6.66 -7.70 -22.48
N LYS A 482 7.57 -6.98 -23.15
CA LYS A 482 7.26 -6.16 -24.34
C LYS A 482 6.56 -6.89 -25.49
N HIS A 483 6.79 -8.20 -25.60
CA HIS A 483 6.24 -9.04 -26.67
C HIS A 483 4.88 -9.67 -26.33
N ILE A 484 4.44 -9.57 -25.07
CA ILE A 484 3.16 -10.13 -24.60
C ILE A 484 2.07 -9.06 -24.72
N ASP A 485 0.95 -9.40 -25.36
CA ASP A 485 -0.28 -8.63 -25.20
C ASP A 485 -0.83 -8.92 -23.81
N GLY A 486 -0.72 -7.93 -22.93
CA GLY A 486 -1.10 -8.05 -21.53
C GLY A 486 -2.58 -8.35 -21.38
N LYS A 487 -3.45 -7.78 -22.21
CA LYS A 487 -4.90 -7.94 -22.09
C LYS A 487 -5.29 -9.38 -22.40
N GLU A 488 -4.77 -9.92 -23.51
CA GLU A 488 -5.00 -11.33 -23.88
C GLU A 488 -4.40 -12.29 -22.85
N GLN A 489 -3.20 -11.99 -22.34
CA GLN A 489 -2.53 -12.83 -21.36
C GLN A 489 -3.26 -12.84 -20.01
N TYR A 490 -3.68 -11.68 -19.53
CA TYR A 490 -4.45 -11.55 -18.29
C TYR A 490 -5.77 -12.33 -18.36
N GLU A 491 -6.48 -12.27 -19.49
CA GLU A 491 -7.75 -13.00 -19.66
C GLU A 491 -7.53 -14.53 -19.57
N LYS A 492 -6.45 -15.03 -20.18
CA LYS A 492 -6.05 -16.45 -20.10
C LYS A 492 -5.73 -16.87 -18.66
N GLU A 493 -4.93 -16.07 -17.95
CA GLU A 493 -4.58 -16.31 -16.54
C GLU A 493 -5.81 -16.28 -15.63
N LEU A 494 -6.78 -15.42 -15.90
CA LEU A 494 -7.99 -15.27 -15.09
C LEU A 494 -9.00 -16.42 -15.30
N THR A 495 -9.08 -16.97 -16.50
CA THR A 495 -10.21 -17.83 -16.92
C THR A 495 -9.84 -19.27 -17.27
N ASN A 496 -8.58 -19.57 -17.56
CA ASN A 496 -8.21 -20.87 -18.08
C ASN A 496 -7.11 -21.55 -17.22
N PRO A 497 -7.41 -22.69 -16.57
CA PRO A 497 -6.47 -23.37 -15.68
C PRO A 497 -5.20 -23.87 -16.39
N LYS A 498 -5.19 -23.96 -17.73
CA LYS A 498 -3.98 -24.31 -18.50
C LYS A 498 -2.86 -23.27 -18.41
N TYR A 499 -3.19 -22.03 -18.03
CA TYR A 499 -2.24 -20.91 -17.92
C TYR A 499 -1.83 -20.62 -16.47
N GLN A 500 -1.98 -21.58 -15.58
CA GLN A 500 -1.64 -21.43 -14.16
C GLN A 500 -0.13 -21.18 -13.96
N ASP A 501 0.73 -21.85 -14.72
CA ASP A 501 2.19 -21.64 -14.67
C ASP A 501 2.55 -20.20 -15.09
N GLU A 502 1.90 -19.68 -16.13
CA GLU A 502 2.05 -18.29 -16.57
C GLU A 502 1.54 -17.31 -15.52
N LEU A 503 0.41 -17.61 -14.86
CA LEU A 503 -0.10 -16.81 -13.75
C LEU A 503 0.95 -16.68 -12.65
N HIS A 504 1.53 -17.80 -12.21
CA HIS A 504 2.57 -17.80 -11.17
C HIS A 504 3.80 -16.99 -11.63
N ALA A 505 4.28 -17.25 -12.85
CA ALA A 505 5.41 -16.53 -13.42
C ALA A 505 5.17 -15.01 -13.46
N TYR A 506 3.99 -14.58 -13.91
CA TYR A 506 3.67 -13.16 -14.01
C TYR A 506 3.29 -12.53 -12.67
N ASN A 507 2.82 -13.31 -11.68
CA ASN A 507 2.67 -12.85 -10.30
C ASN A 507 4.03 -12.49 -9.68
N HIS A 508 5.03 -13.35 -9.84
CA HIS A 508 6.41 -13.06 -9.42
C HIS A 508 7.00 -11.87 -10.17
N LEU A 509 6.68 -11.71 -11.46
CA LEU A 509 7.07 -10.51 -12.19
C LEU A 509 6.47 -9.24 -11.55
N GLN A 510 5.18 -9.25 -11.16
CA GLN A 510 4.56 -8.08 -10.49
C GLN A 510 5.26 -7.74 -9.18
N GLN A 511 5.53 -8.76 -8.36
CA GLN A 511 6.22 -8.61 -7.08
C GLN A 511 7.64 -8.06 -7.26
N ARG A 512 8.42 -8.62 -8.20
CA ARG A 512 9.78 -8.13 -8.50
C ARG A 512 9.79 -6.70 -9.01
N VAL A 513 8.82 -6.32 -9.85
CA VAL A 513 8.66 -4.92 -10.30
C VAL A 513 8.33 -4.00 -9.14
N ALA A 514 7.41 -4.40 -8.25
CA ALA A 514 7.09 -3.62 -7.06
C ALA A 514 8.32 -3.43 -6.14
N ASN A 515 9.09 -4.50 -5.91
CA ASN A 515 10.32 -4.45 -5.14
C ASN A 515 11.37 -3.54 -5.80
N LYS A 516 11.51 -3.62 -7.13
CA LYS A 516 12.44 -2.75 -7.86
C LYS A 516 12.05 -1.28 -7.75
N LEU A 517 10.77 -0.95 -7.86
CA LEU A 517 10.27 0.41 -7.66
C LEU A 517 10.57 0.92 -6.25
N PHE A 518 10.35 0.09 -5.23
CA PHE A 518 10.68 0.43 -3.85
C PHE A 518 12.20 0.61 -3.64
N ALA A 519 13.03 -0.26 -4.21
CA ALA A 519 14.47 -0.14 -4.13
C ALA A 519 14.98 1.16 -4.80
N MET A 520 14.47 1.49 -5.99
CA MET A 520 14.79 2.75 -6.66
C MET A 520 14.38 3.97 -5.82
N LEU A 521 13.22 3.90 -5.14
CA LEU A 521 12.75 4.99 -4.26
C LEU A 521 13.72 5.24 -3.10
N ARG A 522 14.37 4.17 -2.60
CA ARG A 522 15.22 4.19 -1.40
C ARG A 522 16.70 4.38 -1.67
N ASP A 523 17.15 4.17 -2.91
CA ASP A 523 18.55 4.30 -3.30
C ASP A 523 18.75 5.43 -4.34
N PRO A 524 19.21 6.61 -3.91
CA PRO A 524 19.53 7.72 -4.80
C PRO A 524 20.61 7.42 -5.86
N LYS A 525 21.36 6.31 -5.75
CA LYS A 525 22.37 5.88 -6.74
C LYS A 525 21.78 4.99 -7.83
N GLN A 526 20.63 4.36 -7.58
CA GLN A 526 19.88 3.59 -8.58
C GLN A 526 18.96 4.46 -9.45
N LYS A 527 19.14 5.79 -9.40
CA LYS A 527 18.46 6.75 -10.27
C LYS A 527 18.71 6.41 -11.73
N VAL A 528 17.63 6.35 -12.50
CA VAL A 528 17.71 6.21 -13.95
C VAL A 528 17.95 7.61 -14.53
N LEU A 529 18.93 7.75 -15.43
CA LEU A 529 19.26 9.05 -16.06
C LEU A 529 17.99 9.76 -16.58
N GLY A 530 17.76 10.99 -16.12
CA GLY A 530 16.60 11.83 -16.49
C GLY A 530 15.38 11.73 -15.56
N TRP A 531 15.33 10.75 -14.65
CA TRP A 531 14.20 10.51 -13.75
C TRP A 531 14.73 10.32 -12.34
N GLU A 532 14.67 11.39 -11.53
CA GLU A 532 15.40 11.39 -10.26
C GLU A 532 14.65 10.71 -9.12
N ASN A 533 13.31 10.66 -9.18
CA ASN A 533 12.49 10.29 -8.03
C ASN A 533 11.34 9.35 -8.42
N PRO A 534 11.41 8.07 -8.02
CA PRO A 534 10.38 7.08 -8.27
C PRO A 534 9.12 7.33 -7.43
N PRO A 535 7.93 6.94 -7.92
CA PRO A 535 6.71 6.99 -7.13
C PRO A 535 6.75 5.97 -6.00
N TYR A 536 6.16 6.31 -4.85
CA TYR A 536 5.93 5.34 -3.80
C TYR A 536 4.59 4.64 -4.03
N THR A 537 4.64 3.50 -4.72
CA THR A 537 3.48 2.62 -4.98
C THR A 537 3.55 1.36 -4.11
N SER A 538 2.53 0.50 -4.19
CA SER A 538 2.52 -0.81 -3.52
C SER A 538 1.98 -1.90 -4.46
N PHE A 539 1.81 -3.13 -3.94
CA PHE A 539 1.19 -4.23 -4.68
C PHE A 539 0.23 -5.03 -3.78
N THR A 540 -0.55 -5.93 -4.37
CA THR A 540 -1.36 -6.96 -3.70
C THR A 540 -0.97 -8.32 -4.23
N SER A 541 -1.05 -9.32 -3.36
CA SER A 541 -0.93 -10.74 -3.68
C SER A 541 -2.27 -11.48 -3.61
N GLY A 542 -3.41 -10.79 -3.45
CA GLY A 542 -4.64 -11.46 -3.03
C GLY A 542 -5.95 -10.72 -3.25
N TYR A 543 -6.02 -9.74 -4.15
CA TYR A 543 -7.26 -8.97 -4.31
C TYR A 543 -8.42 -9.76 -4.95
N ARG A 544 -8.11 -10.76 -5.79
CA ARG A 544 -9.09 -11.67 -6.39
C ARG A 544 -8.48 -13.03 -6.71
N LEU A 545 -9.31 -14.05 -6.73
CA LEU A 545 -8.99 -15.37 -7.30
C LEU A 545 -9.24 -15.41 -8.80
N THR A 546 -8.63 -16.39 -9.46
CA THR A 546 -9.06 -16.83 -10.79
C THR A 546 -10.47 -17.38 -10.77
N THR A 547 -11.16 -17.32 -11.92
CA THR A 547 -12.56 -17.78 -12.04
C THR A 547 -12.71 -19.30 -12.00
N TYR A 548 -11.63 -20.05 -12.25
CA TYR A 548 -11.59 -21.50 -12.17
C TYR A 548 -11.14 -22.04 -10.82
N ALA A 549 -10.81 -21.18 -9.85
CA ALA A 549 -10.40 -21.62 -8.52
C ALA A 549 -11.56 -22.36 -7.82
N THR A 550 -11.42 -23.67 -7.62
CA THR A 550 -12.49 -24.53 -7.07
C THR A 550 -12.47 -24.60 -5.54
N ASN A 551 -11.37 -24.20 -4.90
CA ASN A 551 -11.22 -24.24 -3.45
C ASN A 551 -10.76 -22.89 -2.91
N GLU A 552 -11.44 -22.41 -1.88
CA GLU A 552 -11.27 -21.06 -1.34
C GLU A 552 -10.00 -20.86 -0.51
N LYS A 553 -9.24 -21.95 -0.30
CA LYS A 553 -7.92 -21.98 0.38
C LYS A 553 -6.76 -22.14 -0.59
N ASP A 554 -7.00 -22.06 -1.89
CA ASP A 554 -5.97 -22.24 -2.90
C ASP A 554 -5.22 -20.90 -3.14
N ASP A 555 -4.30 -20.60 -2.23
CA ASP A 555 -3.50 -19.38 -2.25
C ASP A 555 -2.63 -19.26 -3.53
N HIS A 556 -2.49 -20.34 -4.29
CA HIS A 556 -1.75 -20.34 -5.55
C HIS A 556 -2.54 -19.76 -6.73
N ASN A 557 -3.83 -19.48 -6.57
CA ASN A 557 -4.70 -18.98 -7.65
C ASN A 557 -5.10 -17.50 -7.50
N PHE A 558 -4.39 -16.74 -6.67
CA PHE A 558 -4.59 -15.30 -6.57
C PHE A 558 -3.92 -14.54 -7.71
N ILE A 559 -4.55 -13.44 -8.13
CA ILE A 559 -3.95 -12.48 -9.06
C ILE A 559 -3.14 -11.45 -8.27
N TYR A 560 -1.85 -11.31 -8.60
CA TYR A 560 -1.02 -10.25 -8.03
C TYR A 560 -1.11 -9.01 -8.92
N ALA A 561 -1.14 -7.82 -8.31
CA ALA A 561 -1.25 -6.57 -9.04
C ALA A 561 -0.53 -5.42 -8.35
N LEU A 562 0.02 -4.49 -9.14
CA LEU A 562 0.53 -3.21 -8.68
C LEU A 562 -0.65 -2.30 -8.30
N LYS A 563 -0.43 -1.40 -7.33
CA LYS A 563 -1.45 -0.47 -6.81
C LYS A 563 -0.99 0.98 -6.83
N THR A 564 -1.93 1.86 -7.14
CA THR A 564 -1.78 3.30 -6.97
C THR A 564 -3.00 3.91 -6.32
N PHE A 565 -2.79 4.70 -5.27
CA PHE A 565 -3.81 5.47 -4.55
C PHE A 565 -3.51 6.97 -4.66
N PRO A 566 -4.14 7.73 -5.58
CA PRO A 566 -3.89 9.15 -5.75
C PRO A 566 -4.58 10.01 -4.67
N MET A 567 -4.32 9.73 -3.39
CA MET A 567 -5.02 10.34 -2.24
C MET A 567 -4.62 11.80 -1.97
N SER A 568 -3.45 12.24 -2.46
CA SER A 568 -3.04 13.63 -2.33
C SER A 568 -3.83 14.52 -3.29
N PRO A 569 -4.35 15.69 -2.85
CA PRO A 569 -4.99 16.67 -3.74
C PRO A 569 -4.04 17.20 -4.83
N ASN A 570 -2.72 17.04 -4.62
CA ASN A 570 -1.71 17.46 -5.57
C ASN A 570 -1.49 16.42 -6.69
N SER A 571 -2.01 15.20 -6.54
CA SER A 571 -1.89 14.14 -7.54
C SER A 571 -2.53 14.58 -8.86
N ASN A 572 -1.84 14.29 -9.96
CA ASN A 572 -2.26 14.74 -11.28
C ASN A 572 -1.83 13.79 -12.39
N GLU A 573 -2.20 14.15 -13.61
CA GLU A 573 -1.96 13.44 -14.84
C GLU A 573 -0.46 13.23 -15.09
N ILE A 574 0.37 14.22 -14.76
CA ILE A 574 1.84 14.10 -14.84
C ILE A 574 2.34 13.04 -13.85
N SER A 575 1.82 13.01 -12.62
CA SER A 575 2.16 11.95 -11.67
C SER A 575 1.82 10.56 -12.19
N MET A 576 0.66 10.40 -12.85
CA MET A 576 0.25 9.11 -13.43
C MET A 576 1.14 8.69 -14.61
N GLN A 577 1.58 9.64 -15.44
CA GLN A 577 2.58 9.39 -16.49
C GLN A 577 3.92 8.91 -15.89
N ILE A 578 4.36 9.55 -14.81
CA ILE A 578 5.58 9.17 -14.10
C ILE A 578 5.46 7.75 -13.56
N VAL A 579 4.33 7.40 -12.93
CA VAL A 579 4.07 6.03 -12.46
C VAL A 579 4.21 5.01 -13.59
N ARG A 580 3.51 5.22 -14.70
CA ARG A 580 3.56 4.33 -15.86
C ARG A 580 4.99 4.16 -16.38
N ASN A 581 5.74 5.25 -16.52
CA ASN A 581 7.11 5.20 -17.05
C ASN A 581 8.07 4.45 -16.12
N TYR A 582 7.97 4.68 -14.81
CA TYR A 582 8.77 3.93 -13.83
C TYR A 582 8.41 2.45 -13.80
N VAL A 583 7.14 2.09 -13.89
CA VAL A 583 6.71 0.69 -13.95
C VAL A 583 7.31 -0.02 -15.17
N LEU A 584 7.23 0.60 -16.35
CA LEU A 584 7.81 0.03 -17.57
C LEU A 584 9.32 -0.11 -17.48
N LYS A 585 10.01 0.89 -16.88
CA LYS A 585 11.46 0.84 -16.68
C LYS A 585 11.87 -0.21 -15.65
N ALA A 586 11.15 -0.31 -14.54
CA ALA A 586 11.38 -1.31 -13.51
C ALA A 586 11.15 -2.73 -14.07
N ARG A 587 10.10 -2.93 -14.87
CA ARG A 587 9.92 -4.19 -15.64
C ARG A 587 11.14 -4.52 -16.47
N ASP A 588 11.60 -3.58 -17.31
CA ASP A 588 12.71 -3.83 -18.22
C ASP A 588 13.98 -4.23 -17.45
N LEU A 589 14.31 -3.50 -16.38
CA LEU A 589 15.46 -3.82 -15.52
C LEU A 589 15.32 -5.17 -14.80
N VAL A 590 14.14 -5.48 -14.28
CA VAL A 590 13.89 -6.79 -13.64
C VAL A 590 14.09 -7.93 -14.64
N ILE A 591 13.62 -7.78 -15.87
CA ILE A 591 13.81 -8.78 -16.93
C ILE A 591 15.31 -8.89 -17.29
N GLU A 592 16.01 -7.78 -17.46
CA GLU A 592 17.46 -7.75 -17.70
C GLU A 592 18.24 -8.47 -16.58
N GLU A 593 17.94 -8.19 -15.32
CA GLU A 593 18.56 -8.84 -14.15
C GLU A 593 18.29 -10.35 -14.10
N ILE A 594 17.08 -10.80 -14.46
CA ILE A 594 16.75 -12.23 -14.53
C ILE A 594 17.55 -12.91 -15.65
N LEU A 595 17.69 -12.26 -16.81
CA LEU A 595 18.47 -12.77 -17.93
C LEU A 595 19.96 -12.87 -17.60
N GLU A 596 20.53 -11.86 -16.94
CA GLU A 596 21.93 -11.84 -16.50
C GLU A 596 22.22 -12.90 -15.42
N LYS A 597 21.36 -13.03 -14.41
CA LYS A 597 21.50 -14.06 -13.36
C LYS A 597 21.33 -15.47 -13.93
N GLY A 598 20.40 -15.66 -14.88
CA GLY A 598 20.25 -16.93 -15.61
C GLY A 598 21.55 -17.34 -16.31
N GLN A 599 22.33 -16.39 -16.83
CA GLN A 599 23.65 -16.63 -17.43
C GLN A 599 24.77 -16.94 -16.41
N GLN A 600 24.62 -16.47 -15.17
CA GLN A 600 25.59 -16.70 -14.08
C GLN A 600 25.37 -18.04 -13.36
N VAL A 601 24.12 -18.49 -13.18
CA VAL A 601 23.82 -19.79 -12.54
C VAL A 601 24.35 -20.96 -13.39
N THR A 602 24.35 -20.84 -14.73
CA THR A 602 25.03 -21.78 -15.64
C THR A 602 26.55 -21.79 -15.51
N LYS A 603 27.17 -20.85 -14.80
CA LYS A 603 28.62 -20.82 -14.51
C LYS A 603 29.00 -21.29 -13.10
N GLN A 604 28.04 -21.45 -12.19
CA GLN A 604 28.30 -21.70 -10.76
C GLN A 604 27.79 -23.04 -10.22
N GLN A 605 27.32 -23.96 -11.08
CA GLN A 605 27.02 -25.35 -10.70
C GLN A 605 28.28 -26.22 -10.45
N ASP A 606 29.35 -25.63 -9.92
CA ASP A 606 30.59 -26.35 -9.57
C ASP A 606 31.25 -25.89 -8.26
N LYS A 607 30.52 -25.23 -7.35
CA LYS A 607 31.03 -25.03 -5.97
C LYS A 607 29.92 -24.96 -4.92
N LYS A 608 30.02 -25.89 -3.96
CA LYS A 608 29.19 -26.05 -2.76
C LYS A 608 28.91 -24.72 -2.05
N LEU A 609 27.64 -24.49 -1.70
CA LEU A 609 27.22 -23.51 -0.70
C LEU A 609 27.41 -24.11 0.70
N SER A 610 28.26 -23.45 1.50
CA SER A 610 28.37 -23.65 2.95
C SER A 610 27.96 -22.37 3.67
N ASP A 611 27.17 -22.56 4.72
CA ASP A 611 26.82 -21.69 5.84
C ASP A 611 27.54 -20.33 5.97
N SER A 612 26.74 -19.26 5.95
CA SER A 612 26.98 -18.09 6.79
C SER A 612 25.66 -17.36 7.07
N GLY A 613 25.13 -17.54 8.28
CA GLY A 613 23.88 -16.95 8.75
C GLY A 613 24.00 -15.46 9.08
N ILE A 614 23.99 -14.61 8.06
CA ILE A 614 23.78 -13.17 8.19
C ILE A 614 22.66 -12.76 7.24
N ARG A 615 21.49 -12.38 7.80
CA ARG A 615 20.33 -11.92 7.02
C ARG A 615 20.60 -10.50 6.50
N THR A 616 20.89 -10.38 5.21
CA THR A 616 20.90 -9.10 4.48
C THR A 616 19.47 -8.69 4.08
N THR A 617 19.29 -7.41 3.78
CA THR A 617 18.04 -6.68 3.51
C THR A 617 17.24 -7.13 2.27
N GLU A 618 17.63 -8.22 1.61
CA GLU A 618 17.00 -8.71 0.37
C GLU A 618 15.68 -9.47 0.61
N ASN A 619 15.44 -10.01 1.81
CA ASN A 619 14.37 -10.99 2.04
C ASN A 619 13.07 -10.46 2.70
N TRP A 620 12.61 -9.25 2.35
CA TRP A 620 11.34 -8.73 2.92
C TRP A 620 10.10 -9.33 2.23
N TRP A 621 10.25 -9.83 1.00
CA TRP A 621 9.15 -10.39 0.19
C TRP A 621 9.64 -11.58 -0.63
N GLY A 622 9.90 -12.72 0.02
CA GLY A 622 10.10 -14.04 -0.58
C GLY A 622 10.78 -14.07 -1.97
N ASP A 623 12.10 -13.92 -2.02
CA ASP A 623 12.89 -14.03 -3.27
C ASP A 623 13.03 -15.48 -3.79
N ASN A 624 12.32 -16.45 -3.17
CA ASN A 624 12.52 -17.88 -3.38
C ASN A 624 11.81 -18.47 -4.61
N GLU A 625 11.09 -17.68 -5.40
CA GLU A 625 10.33 -18.22 -6.54
C GLU A 625 10.79 -17.58 -7.89
N HIS A 626 11.09 -18.47 -8.84
CA HIS A 626 11.76 -18.19 -10.10
C HIS A 626 10.74 -17.85 -11.20
N VAL A 627 11.02 -16.84 -12.04
CA VAL A 627 10.23 -16.58 -13.26
C VAL A 627 10.91 -17.33 -14.42
N PRO A 628 10.31 -18.39 -14.98
CA PRO A 628 10.95 -19.15 -16.05
C PRO A 628 11.26 -18.30 -17.28
N LEU A 629 12.49 -18.42 -17.80
CA LEU A 629 12.97 -17.63 -18.96
C LEU A 629 12.06 -17.74 -20.19
N LYS A 630 11.40 -18.90 -20.39
CA LYS A 630 10.44 -19.15 -21.49
C LYS A 630 9.29 -18.14 -21.54
N TYR A 631 8.94 -17.50 -20.42
CA TYR A 631 7.83 -16.54 -20.35
C TYR A 631 8.29 -15.07 -20.47
N LEU A 632 9.61 -14.82 -20.53
CA LEU A 632 10.19 -13.48 -20.57
C LEU A 632 10.78 -13.09 -21.93
N ILE A 633 10.98 -14.05 -22.84
CA ILE A 633 11.63 -13.87 -24.14
C ILE A 633 10.63 -14.16 -25.27
N PRO A 634 10.59 -13.36 -26.36
CA PRO A 634 9.67 -13.60 -27.47
C PRO A 634 9.88 -14.97 -28.12
N SER A 635 8.80 -15.69 -28.43
CA SER A 635 8.84 -16.96 -29.18
C SER A 635 9.41 -16.81 -30.60
N SER A 636 9.54 -15.58 -31.12
CA SER A 636 10.17 -15.23 -32.39
C SER A 636 11.70 -15.15 -32.34
N THR A 637 12.30 -15.29 -31.16
CA THR A 637 13.64 -15.88 -31.05
C THR A 637 13.45 -17.35 -31.43
N ILE A 638 13.45 -17.60 -32.75
CA ILE A 638 13.25 -18.91 -33.41
C ILE A 638 13.68 -20.01 -32.47
N SER A 639 12.80 -20.98 -32.22
CA SER A 639 13.14 -22.20 -31.47
C SER A 639 14.56 -22.57 -31.85
N ILE A 640 15.49 -22.48 -30.91
CA ILE A 640 16.90 -22.75 -31.20
C ILE A 640 17.00 -24.13 -31.87
N GLU A 641 16.08 -25.04 -31.53
CA GLU A 641 15.88 -26.34 -32.17
C GLU A 641 15.54 -26.23 -33.67
N GLU A 642 14.67 -25.31 -34.08
CA GLU A 642 14.31 -25.08 -35.48
C GLU A 642 15.46 -24.42 -36.26
N THR A 643 16.20 -23.50 -35.65
CA THR A 643 17.42 -22.93 -36.26
C THR A 643 18.51 -23.99 -36.42
N LEU A 644 18.66 -24.89 -35.43
CA LEU A 644 19.56 -26.03 -35.51
C LEU A 644 19.11 -27.02 -36.59
N LYS A 645 17.84 -27.41 -36.63
CA LYS A 645 17.32 -28.36 -37.63
C LYS A 645 17.40 -27.82 -39.07
N ASN A 646 17.29 -26.51 -39.26
CA ASN A 646 17.43 -25.89 -40.57
C ASN A 646 18.89 -25.71 -41.00
N ASN A 647 19.86 -25.93 -40.10
CA ASN A 647 21.26 -25.88 -40.45
C ASN A 647 21.74 -27.23 -41.01
N PRO A 648 22.42 -27.26 -42.17
CA PRO A 648 22.86 -28.52 -42.82
C PRO A 648 23.68 -29.46 -41.93
N PHE A 649 24.46 -28.93 -40.97
CA PHE A 649 25.27 -29.75 -40.06
C PHE A 649 24.46 -30.44 -38.96
N CYS A 650 23.28 -29.91 -38.63
CA CYS A 650 22.45 -30.35 -37.52
C CYS A 650 21.10 -30.93 -37.96
N ALA A 651 20.81 -30.95 -39.27
CA ALA A 651 19.53 -31.38 -39.84
C ALA A 651 19.15 -32.83 -39.51
N ASN A 652 20.15 -33.70 -39.29
CA ASN A 652 19.94 -35.12 -38.99
C ASN A 652 19.85 -35.42 -37.48
N LEU A 653 19.96 -34.42 -36.60
CA LEU A 653 19.86 -34.62 -35.15
C LEU A 653 18.41 -34.88 -34.73
N ASN A 654 18.19 -35.93 -33.94
CA ASN A 654 16.88 -36.20 -33.35
C ASN A 654 16.60 -35.27 -32.16
N SER A 655 15.35 -35.22 -31.70
CA SER A 655 14.93 -34.30 -30.63
C SER A 655 15.69 -34.46 -29.30
N ASP A 656 16.16 -35.67 -28.97
CA ASP A 656 16.93 -35.90 -27.74
C ASP A 656 18.39 -35.46 -27.88
N GLN A 657 18.98 -35.63 -29.07
CA GLN A 657 20.31 -35.11 -29.40
C GLN A 657 20.32 -33.57 -29.43
N VAL A 658 19.28 -32.94 -29.97
CA VAL A 658 19.12 -31.48 -29.94
C VAL A 658 19.01 -30.98 -28.50
N LYS A 659 18.20 -31.63 -27.64
CA LYS A 659 18.12 -31.28 -26.21
C LYS A 659 19.48 -31.43 -25.51
N LYS A 660 20.23 -32.50 -25.79
CA LYS A 660 21.57 -32.73 -25.23
C LYS A 660 22.56 -31.65 -25.69
N LEU A 661 22.49 -31.25 -26.96
CA LEU A 661 23.31 -30.15 -27.49
C LEU A 661 22.96 -28.80 -26.84
N LEU A 662 21.68 -28.55 -26.60
CA LEU A 662 21.20 -27.33 -25.95
C LEU A 662 21.49 -27.28 -24.45
N SER A 663 21.56 -28.42 -23.77
CA SER A 663 21.90 -28.46 -22.34
C SER A 663 23.33 -28.01 -22.04
N ASP A 664 24.22 -28.01 -23.03
CA ASP A 664 25.66 -27.71 -22.89
C ASP A 664 26.12 -26.45 -23.64
N CYS A 665 25.17 -25.67 -24.18
CA CYS A 665 25.47 -24.47 -24.97
C CYS A 665 25.46 -23.18 -24.15
N LYS A 666 26.11 -22.13 -24.66
CA LYS A 666 26.14 -20.79 -24.06
C LYS A 666 25.67 -19.75 -25.07
N ILE A 667 24.77 -18.84 -24.68
CA ILE A 667 24.44 -17.68 -25.49
C ILE A 667 25.37 -16.52 -25.14
N GLU A 668 25.89 -15.83 -26.15
CA GLU A 668 26.75 -14.66 -26.01
C GLU A 668 26.32 -13.52 -26.93
N SER A 669 26.18 -12.31 -26.39
CA SER A 669 25.87 -11.10 -27.16
C SER A 669 27.13 -10.28 -27.38
N LEU A 670 27.41 -9.92 -28.63
CA LEU A 670 28.62 -9.21 -29.02
C LEU A 670 28.27 -7.87 -29.68
N PRO A 671 28.96 -6.76 -29.33
CA PRO A 671 28.80 -5.49 -30.03
C PRO A 671 29.45 -5.55 -31.43
N HIS A 672 29.18 -4.55 -32.28
CA HIS A 672 29.86 -4.39 -33.58
C HIS A 672 31.38 -4.29 -33.41
N GLY A 673 32.14 -4.91 -34.32
CA GLY A 673 33.60 -4.82 -34.39
C GLY A 673 34.37 -5.73 -33.42
N LYS A 674 33.69 -6.60 -32.67
CA LYS A 674 34.33 -7.52 -31.71
C LYS A 674 34.92 -8.72 -32.45
N VAL A 675 36.22 -8.95 -32.30
CA VAL A 675 36.89 -10.18 -32.76
C VAL A 675 36.42 -11.36 -31.91
N ILE A 676 35.99 -12.44 -32.56
CA ILE A 676 35.41 -13.65 -31.98
C ILE A 676 36.48 -14.74 -31.83
N CYS A 677 37.31 -14.92 -32.86
CA CYS A 677 38.50 -15.77 -32.85
C CYS A 677 39.48 -15.31 -33.94
N ASP A 678 40.75 -15.65 -33.76
CA ASP A 678 41.82 -15.35 -34.71
C ASP A 678 42.33 -16.59 -35.46
N GLU A 679 42.84 -16.40 -36.67
CA GLU A 679 43.53 -17.46 -37.42
C GLU A 679 44.69 -18.03 -36.60
N GLY A 680 44.77 -19.35 -36.53
CA GLY A 680 45.79 -20.05 -35.74
C GLY A 680 45.43 -20.25 -34.27
N ASP A 681 44.31 -19.71 -33.76
CA ASP A 681 43.81 -20.04 -32.43
C ASP A 681 43.46 -21.54 -32.33
N LYS A 682 43.62 -22.13 -31.15
CA LYS A 682 43.13 -23.50 -30.91
C LYS A 682 41.60 -23.51 -31.01
N ALA A 683 41.06 -24.46 -31.77
CA ALA A 683 39.62 -24.62 -31.95
C ALA A 683 39.03 -25.53 -30.88
N ASP A 684 38.33 -24.94 -29.91
CA ASP A 684 37.63 -25.63 -28.82
C ASP A 684 36.10 -25.43 -28.84
N LYS A 685 35.62 -24.58 -29.76
CA LYS A 685 34.21 -24.11 -29.80
C LYS A 685 33.65 -24.03 -31.22
N VAL A 686 32.35 -24.22 -31.32
CA VAL A 686 31.53 -23.96 -32.53
C VAL A 686 30.49 -22.90 -32.21
N TYR A 687 30.16 -22.06 -33.18
CA TYR A 687 29.25 -20.94 -33.00
C TYR A 687 28.09 -21.04 -34.00
N LEU A 688 26.85 -20.89 -33.53
CA LEU A 688 25.66 -20.67 -34.34
C LEU A 688 25.21 -19.21 -34.18
N ILE A 689 24.93 -18.53 -35.30
CA ILE A 689 24.47 -17.15 -35.28
C ILE A 689 22.94 -17.14 -35.07
N LEU A 690 22.48 -16.69 -33.90
CA LEU A 690 21.05 -16.54 -33.60
C LEU A 690 20.48 -15.23 -34.16
N ASP A 691 21.31 -14.19 -34.19
CA ASP A 691 20.98 -12.88 -34.74
C ASP A 691 22.26 -12.09 -35.07
N GLY A 692 22.21 -11.20 -36.07
CA GLY A 692 23.35 -10.39 -36.54
C GLY A 692 24.20 -11.04 -37.64
N LYS A 693 25.35 -10.41 -37.95
CA LYS A 693 26.28 -10.80 -39.02
C LYS A 693 27.75 -10.76 -38.56
N VAL A 694 28.53 -11.73 -39.04
CA VAL A 694 29.98 -11.82 -38.79
C VAL A 694 30.74 -11.88 -40.11
N LYS A 695 31.95 -11.34 -40.11
CA LYS A 695 32.89 -11.41 -41.24
C LYS A 695 34.00 -12.41 -40.92
N VAL A 696 34.22 -13.37 -41.81
CA VAL A 696 35.36 -14.30 -41.81
C VAL A 696 36.44 -13.72 -42.73
N TYR A 697 37.68 -13.59 -42.24
CA TYR A 697 38.77 -12.94 -42.98
C TYR A 697 40.14 -13.55 -42.64
N LYS A 698 41.10 -13.36 -43.55
CA LYS A 698 42.53 -13.61 -43.31
C LYS A 698 43.33 -12.33 -43.45
N THR A 699 44.50 -12.29 -42.86
CA THR A 699 45.42 -11.17 -43.00
C THR A 699 46.57 -11.55 -43.93
N ASP A 700 46.82 -10.78 -44.98
CA ASP A 700 47.94 -11.02 -45.89
C ASP A 700 49.30 -10.64 -45.26
N LYS A 701 50.40 -10.93 -45.97
CA LYS A 701 51.78 -10.62 -45.51
C LYS A 701 52.06 -9.12 -45.36
N MET A 702 51.18 -8.26 -45.89
CA MET A 702 51.27 -6.79 -45.81
C MET A 702 50.30 -6.20 -44.75
N GLY A 703 49.53 -7.04 -44.05
CA GLY A 703 48.60 -6.62 -43.00
C GLY A 703 47.19 -6.28 -43.49
N HIS A 704 46.84 -6.53 -44.75
CA HIS A 704 45.49 -6.27 -45.26
C HIS A 704 44.53 -7.42 -44.94
N GLU A 705 43.31 -7.07 -44.50
CA GLU A 705 42.22 -8.03 -44.30
C GLU A 705 41.63 -8.45 -45.65
N ILE A 706 41.80 -9.72 -46.01
CA ILE A 706 41.12 -10.38 -47.12
C ILE A 706 39.83 -11.01 -46.58
N GLU A 707 38.68 -10.49 -46.99
CA GLU A 707 37.37 -11.06 -46.66
C GLU A 707 37.17 -12.41 -47.38
N LEU A 708 36.84 -13.45 -46.61
CA LEU A 708 36.55 -14.77 -47.15
C LEU A 708 35.05 -15.03 -47.27
N ALA A 709 34.26 -14.57 -46.29
CA ALA A 709 32.80 -14.71 -46.28
C ALA A 709 32.15 -13.77 -45.25
N ILE A 710 30.87 -13.45 -45.48
CA ILE A 710 29.98 -12.88 -44.46
C ILE A 710 28.95 -13.95 -44.11
N LEU A 711 28.83 -14.24 -42.81
CA LEU A 711 27.87 -15.21 -42.29
C LEU A 711 26.80 -14.47 -41.49
N GLU A 712 25.56 -14.93 -41.61
CA GLU A 712 24.39 -14.32 -40.99
C GLU A 712 23.58 -15.35 -40.18
N LYS A 713 22.45 -14.90 -39.64
CA LYS A 713 21.55 -15.71 -38.82
C LYS A 713 21.29 -17.10 -39.43
N GLY A 714 21.47 -18.14 -38.62
CA GLY A 714 21.32 -19.54 -39.00
C GLY A 714 22.61 -20.22 -39.45
N ASN A 715 23.66 -19.46 -39.80
CA ASN A 715 24.95 -20.05 -40.14
C ASN A 715 25.71 -20.53 -38.90
N ILE A 716 26.46 -21.62 -39.08
CA ILE A 716 27.44 -22.13 -38.11
C ILE A 716 28.84 -21.78 -38.61
N PHE A 717 29.75 -21.44 -37.70
CA PHE A 717 31.16 -21.26 -38.00
C PHE A 717 32.07 -21.82 -36.90
N GLY A 718 33.31 -22.12 -37.28
CA GLY A 718 34.33 -22.66 -36.40
C GLY A 718 34.35 -24.18 -36.34
N GLU A 719 33.44 -24.86 -37.03
CA GLU A 719 33.35 -26.31 -37.19
C GLU A 719 34.51 -26.88 -38.02
N MET A 720 34.93 -26.20 -39.09
CA MET A 720 36.01 -26.69 -39.97
C MET A 720 37.30 -27.00 -39.21
N ALA A 721 37.65 -26.14 -38.27
CA ALA A 721 38.87 -26.26 -37.47
C ALA A 721 38.88 -27.48 -36.53
N LEU A 722 37.70 -28.04 -36.25
CA LEU A 722 37.57 -29.27 -35.46
C LEU A 722 37.81 -30.54 -36.31
N PHE A 723 37.67 -30.44 -37.63
CA PHE A 723 38.00 -31.52 -38.57
C PHE A 723 39.46 -31.51 -39.04
N ASP A 724 40.10 -30.33 -39.05
CA ASP A 724 41.46 -30.14 -39.59
C ASP A 724 42.46 -29.65 -38.53
N LYS A 725 43.02 -30.61 -37.77
CA LYS A 725 44.17 -30.44 -36.85
C LYS A 725 43.98 -29.50 -35.65
N GLY A 726 42.78 -28.99 -35.40
CA GLY A 726 42.43 -28.30 -34.15
C GLY A 726 42.80 -26.82 -34.08
N PHE A 727 43.07 -26.16 -35.20
CA PHE A 727 43.40 -24.72 -35.25
C PHE A 727 42.50 -23.95 -36.23
N ARG A 728 42.13 -22.70 -35.88
CA ARG A 728 41.24 -21.85 -36.69
C ARG A 728 41.88 -21.54 -38.04
N SER A 729 41.14 -21.81 -39.11
CA SER A 729 41.59 -21.58 -40.49
C SER A 729 41.53 -20.12 -40.94
N ALA A 730 40.80 -19.25 -40.23
CA ALA A 730 40.63 -17.83 -40.51
C ALA A 730 40.17 -17.08 -39.23
N SER A 731 40.34 -15.76 -39.19
CA SER A 731 39.79 -14.88 -38.15
C SER A 731 38.31 -14.57 -38.40
N VAL A 732 37.56 -14.31 -37.33
CA VAL A 732 36.13 -13.93 -37.40
C VAL A 732 35.85 -12.74 -36.50
N LYS A 733 35.14 -11.73 -37.00
CA LYS A 733 34.68 -10.58 -36.20
C LYS A 733 33.24 -10.20 -36.49
N SER A 734 32.54 -9.65 -35.51
CA SER A 734 31.18 -9.12 -35.70
C SER A 734 31.19 -7.85 -36.55
N ILE A 735 30.26 -7.78 -37.51
CA ILE A 735 30.02 -6.57 -38.31
C ILE A 735 28.66 -5.93 -38.00
N ASP A 736 27.86 -6.56 -37.13
CA ASP A 736 26.66 -6.02 -36.48
C ASP A 736 26.65 -6.40 -34.99
N LYS A 737 25.67 -5.91 -34.23
CA LYS A 737 25.38 -6.49 -32.92
C LYS A 737 24.91 -7.94 -33.13
N CYS A 738 25.63 -8.90 -32.57
CA CYS A 738 25.37 -10.32 -32.79
C CYS A 738 24.90 -11.02 -31.50
N GLN A 739 24.05 -12.03 -31.66
CA GLN A 739 23.77 -13.02 -30.63
C GLN A 739 24.21 -14.38 -31.14
N LEU A 740 25.14 -15.02 -30.43
CA LEU A 740 25.74 -16.31 -30.80
C LEU A 740 25.34 -17.38 -29.80
N LEU A 741 25.13 -18.60 -30.28
CA LEU A 741 25.04 -19.80 -29.47
C LEU A 741 26.36 -20.58 -29.63
N ILE A 742 27.00 -20.89 -28.51
CA ILE A 742 28.35 -21.44 -28.46
C ILE A 742 28.29 -22.88 -27.94
N PHE A 743 28.86 -23.81 -28.68
CA PHE A 743 29.00 -25.22 -28.32
C PHE A 743 30.45 -25.56 -28.00
N LYS A 744 30.66 -26.55 -27.11
CA LYS A 744 31.97 -27.21 -26.98
C LYS A 744 32.24 -28.07 -28.22
N GLY A 745 33.41 -27.93 -28.83
CA GLY A 745 33.76 -28.59 -30.09
C GLY A 745 33.61 -30.11 -30.04
N ASP A 746 34.19 -30.77 -29.04
CA ASP A 746 34.18 -32.23 -28.92
C ASP A 746 32.75 -32.80 -28.78
N LYS A 747 31.88 -32.13 -28.01
CA LYS A 747 30.47 -32.53 -27.84
C LYS A 747 29.65 -32.29 -29.11
N PHE A 748 29.93 -31.20 -29.82
CA PHE A 748 29.27 -30.89 -31.10
C PHE A 748 29.63 -31.96 -32.16
N LEU A 749 30.90 -32.38 -32.21
CA LEU A 749 31.35 -33.46 -33.09
C LEU A 749 30.78 -34.83 -32.70
N GLU A 750 30.79 -35.20 -31.42
CA GLU A 750 30.20 -36.46 -30.91
C GLU A 750 28.75 -36.62 -31.41
N LEU A 751 27.96 -35.56 -31.34
CA LEU A 751 26.54 -35.61 -31.69
C LEU A 751 26.28 -35.63 -33.19
N ILE A 752 27.15 -35.03 -34.01
CA ILE A 752 26.98 -34.92 -35.47
C ILE A 752 27.58 -36.11 -36.22
N LEU A 753 28.65 -36.71 -35.71
CA LEU A 753 29.34 -37.84 -36.36
C LEU A 753 28.81 -39.22 -35.95
N GLY A 754 28.04 -39.30 -34.86
CA GLY A 754 27.44 -40.55 -34.36
C GLY A 754 28.25 -41.19 -33.26
#